data_AF-A0A954Y728-F1
#
_entry.id   AF-A0A954Y728-F1
#
_cell.length_a   1.000
_cell.length_b   1.000
_cell.length_c   1.000
_cell.angle_alpha   90.00
_cell.angle_beta   90.00
_cell.angle_gamma   90.00
#
_symmetry.space_group_name_H-M   'P 1'
#
loop_
_entity.id
_entity.type
_entity.pdbx_description
1 polymer ?
#
loop_
_entity_poly.entity_id
_entity_poly.type
_entity_poly.pdbx_seq_one_letter_code
_entity_poly.pdbx_strand_id
1 'polypeptide(L)'
;MVTSQGSAFDLNGFNEEIGSLGGSAGEVRLGGGTLTVGGNNASFTYIGAIAEAGNLKKRGTGDFYYRGNGTYTGSTIVEQGGLVIFEPIASQTYQINGGQLRLGADGVLPNSSSVHVAGEWRTNGFDQTVSAISGAGLIDLGAGALTVGNNSTPLSFSGEISGTGSFRKIGAQTLTLGGVSTHSGQTLVDAGKLIVNGSTGNSDIVLAQNATLGGNGTVGGSVTGAGRVAPGNSPGILTISGDYTQSTGSVLEIEVGGYTPGAGPMNDPNNGHDLLVVGGTATLGGRLEVPVIDPLKAAGGPTVGHPTIDFLTAGSVVGEFSTVVAPNLNSINPNLAVEVSYSPTGASLDFVPKKLNLEFNDATNDGTPTWREVFNPGMSDGSWRDKNSQLPAAEYPELKHDLTIENNAASAQTLQVVNPLEQVYRATIGTGDSPMNLVVGDGAGAAEVLNSVSSLDIMTNGTVCLDGGQIATATVNVSGGLLEGVGKIDLTGGGEPTPERLISVESGVVNPGMSSGGGSAVGALEFDGYYEQSAGAMLHIDVEGNAASGAFDKLTITGEATLAGVLEVNLASMPAITPGEVFTIATAQSVTGEFDDIQVVGSSDYYVSVDYGEGFTPGGSAPPEPGEEVPINLAAALMGSGDFDDDVDADDARVFAAV
;
A
#
# COMPACT_ATOMS: atom_id res chain seq x y z
N MET A 1 71.08 9.39 15.81
CA MET A 1 70.51 10.02 14.60
C MET A 1 71.08 9.27 13.41
N VAL A 2 70.24 8.71 12.55
CA VAL A 2 70.68 8.11 11.29
C VAL A 2 70.49 9.16 10.21
N THR A 3 71.54 9.48 9.46
CA THR A 3 71.45 10.35 8.28
C THR A 3 71.68 9.55 7.02
N SER A 4 70.68 9.42 6.18
CA SER A 4 70.88 8.99 4.80
C SER A 4 71.13 10.23 3.95
N GLN A 5 72.23 10.24 3.18
CA GLN A 5 72.53 11.29 2.20
C GLN A 5 73.06 10.61 0.93
N GLY A 6 72.15 10.19 0.06
CA GLY A 6 72.49 9.56 -1.21
C GLY A 6 72.89 8.08 -1.14
N SER A 7 72.79 7.42 0.02
CA SER A 7 72.96 5.98 0.22
C SER A 7 71.64 5.32 0.65
N ALA A 8 71.61 3.97 0.69
CA ALA A 8 70.46 3.23 1.20
C ALA A 8 70.66 2.86 2.69
N PHE A 9 69.64 3.08 3.53
CA PHE A 9 69.53 2.50 4.86
C PHE A 9 68.58 1.30 4.77
N ASP A 10 69.17 0.10 4.75
CA ASP A 10 68.44 -1.15 4.52
C ASP A 10 68.24 -1.91 5.84
N LEU A 11 66.98 -2.17 6.19
CA LEU A 11 66.60 -2.93 7.39
C LEU A 11 66.76 -4.44 7.19
N ASN A 12 66.92 -4.93 5.96
CA ASN A 12 66.93 -6.36 5.61
C ASN A 12 65.72 -7.14 6.19
N GLY A 13 64.58 -6.47 6.35
CA GLY A 13 63.37 -7.04 6.92
C GLY A 13 63.34 -7.18 8.45
N PHE A 14 64.36 -6.69 9.17
CA PHE A 14 64.35 -6.66 10.63
C PHE A 14 63.67 -5.41 11.17
N ASN A 15 63.12 -5.49 12.38
CA ASN A 15 62.65 -4.31 13.10
C ASN A 15 63.85 -3.53 13.63
N GLU A 16 63.85 -2.22 13.43
CA GLU A 16 64.94 -1.34 13.86
C GLU A 16 64.38 -0.10 14.54
N GLU A 17 65.09 0.42 15.53
CA GLU A 17 64.64 1.52 16.36
C GLU A 17 65.71 2.59 16.50
N ILE A 18 65.40 3.79 16.03
CA ILE A 18 66.36 4.90 15.97
C ILE A 18 65.84 6.15 16.68
N GLY A 19 66.78 6.99 17.13
CA GLY A 19 66.47 8.29 17.71
C GLY A 19 65.74 9.21 16.72
N SER A 20 66.39 9.59 15.63
CA SER A 20 65.81 10.41 14.56
C SER A 20 66.32 9.94 13.21
N LEU A 21 65.46 10.05 12.19
CA LEU A 21 65.82 9.85 10.78
C LEU A 21 66.01 11.23 10.13
N GLY A 22 67.25 11.54 9.75
CA GLY A 22 67.58 12.79 9.07
C GLY A 22 68.10 12.53 7.66
N GLY A 23 68.14 13.56 6.83
CA GLY A 23 68.71 13.47 5.49
C GLY A 23 67.98 14.31 4.46
N SER A 24 68.74 14.89 3.53
CA SER A 24 68.23 15.66 2.39
C SER A 24 68.03 14.81 1.13
N ALA A 25 68.45 13.53 1.13
CA ALA A 25 68.31 12.57 0.03
C ALA A 25 68.57 11.13 0.52
N GLY A 26 68.38 10.11 -0.33
CA GLY A 26 68.66 8.71 -0.02
C GLY A 26 67.39 7.85 0.08
N GLU A 27 67.57 6.55 0.31
CA GLU A 27 66.48 5.57 0.39
C GLU A 27 66.52 4.82 1.72
N VAL A 28 65.36 4.58 2.33
CA VAL A 28 65.18 3.59 3.40
C VAL A 28 64.46 2.38 2.81
N ARG A 29 65.06 1.20 2.94
CA ARG A 29 64.49 -0.06 2.45
C ARG A 29 64.01 -0.86 3.65
N LEU A 30 62.69 -1.02 3.78
CA LEU A 30 62.11 -1.64 4.97
C LEU A 30 62.16 -3.17 4.92
N GLY A 31 62.27 -3.79 3.75
CA GLY A 31 61.99 -5.21 3.55
C GLY A 31 60.57 -5.53 4.02
N GLY A 32 60.45 -6.39 5.02
CA GLY A 32 59.23 -6.62 5.80
C GLY A 32 59.29 -6.10 7.25
N GLY A 33 60.34 -5.37 7.60
CA GLY A 33 60.60 -4.90 8.97
C GLY A 33 59.86 -3.61 9.32
N THR A 34 59.86 -3.26 10.60
CA THR A 34 59.33 -1.98 11.09
C THR A 34 60.47 -1.04 11.46
N LEU A 35 60.53 0.12 10.80
CA LEU A 35 61.40 1.21 11.23
C LEU A 35 60.68 2.08 12.27
N THR A 36 61.16 2.07 13.51
CA THR A 36 60.68 2.95 14.57
C THR A 36 61.57 4.18 14.71
N VAL A 37 61.01 5.37 14.60
CA VAL A 37 61.70 6.66 14.68
C VAL A 37 61.18 7.52 15.84
N GLY A 38 62.00 8.45 16.32
CA GLY A 38 61.65 9.40 17.38
C GLY A 38 62.03 8.97 18.79
N GLY A 39 62.87 7.94 18.95
CA GLY A 39 63.33 7.45 20.26
C GLY A 39 64.10 8.47 21.11
N ASN A 40 64.52 9.60 20.55
CA ASN A 40 65.20 10.68 21.28
C ASN A 40 64.30 11.89 21.57
N ASN A 41 62.99 11.81 21.28
CA ASN A 41 62.02 12.89 21.49
C ASN A 41 62.30 14.20 20.72
N ALA A 42 63.26 14.23 19.81
CA ALA A 42 63.57 15.41 19.02
C ALA A 42 62.67 15.48 17.77
N SER A 43 62.39 16.70 17.30
CA SER A 43 61.80 16.90 15.98
C SER A 43 62.87 16.77 14.89
N PHE A 44 62.53 16.19 13.73
CA PHE A 44 63.45 15.97 12.62
C PHE A 44 62.74 15.98 11.26
N THR A 45 63.53 16.19 10.19
CA THR A 45 63.07 16.19 8.80
C THR A 45 63.82 15.15 7.99
N TYR A 46 63.11 14.42 7.13
CA TYR A 46 63.68 13.52 6.14
C TYR A 46 63.07 13.76 4.77
N ILE A 47 63.91 13.88 3.75
CA ILE A 47 63.51 14.19 2.35
C ILE A 47 63.74 13.00 1.41
N GLY A 48 64.29 11.87 1.91
CA GLY A 48 64.54 10.68 1.09
C GLY A 48 63.34 9.73 0.95
N ALA A 49 63.45 8.77 0.05
CA ALA A 49 62.42 7.75 -0.14
C ALA A 49 62.38 6.75 1.02
N ILE A 50 61.20 6.19 1.29
CA ILE A 50 61.00 5.01 2.13
C ILE A 50 60.23 4.00 1.29
N ALA A 51 60.73 2.77 1.18
CA ALA A 51 60.25 1.79 0.21
C ALA A 51 60.07 0.39 0.81
N GLU A 52 59.49 -0.51 0.01
CA GLU A 52 59.24 -1.93 0.29
C GLU A 52 58.08 -2.20 1.28
N ALA A 53 57.81 -3.46 1.63
CA ALA A 53 56.53 -3.84 2.24
C ALA A 53 56.42 -3.56 3.75
N GLY A 54 57.50 -3.13 4.40
CA GLY A 54 57.55 -2.95 5.85
C GLY A 54 56.78 -1.73 6.38
N ASN A 55 56.88 -1.52 7.70
CA ASN A 55 56.12 -0.49 8.41
C ASN A 55 57.00 0.70 8.83
N LEU A 56 56.39 1.88 8.92
CA LEU A 56 56.99 3.06 9.52
C LEU A 56 56.26 3.40 10.81
N LYS A 57 56.97 3.45 11.94
CA LYS A 57 56.42 3.80 13.25
C LYS A 57 57.07 5.06 13.83
N LYS A 58 56.26 6.06 14.16
CA LYS A 58 56.65 7.28 14.85
C LYS A 58 56.28 7.22 16.33
N ARG A 59 57.26 7.43 17.21
CA ARG A 59 57.08 7.57 18.68
C ARG A 59 57.80 8.80 19.23
N GLY A 60 57.68 9.04 20.53
CA GLY A 60 58.32 10.17 21.22
C GLY A 60 57.66 11.52 20.92
N THR A 61 57.95 12.52 21.74
CA THR A 61 57.20 13.79 21.74
C THR A 61 57.51 14.73 20.58
N GLY A 62 58.67 14.62 19.94
CA GLY A 62 59.06 15.45 18.80
C GLY A 62 58.26 15.15 17.53
N ASP A 63 58.37 16.04 16.54
CA ASP A 63 57.70 15.91 15.25
C ASP A 63 58.60 15.29 14.18
N PHE A 64 58.04 14.40 13.36
CA PHE A 64 58.68 13.94 12.13
C PHE A 64 58.06 14.66 10.92
N TYR A 65 58.85 15.48 10.23
CA TYR A 65 58.48 16.11 8.97
C TYR A 65 58.99 15.24 7.80
N TYR A 66 58.10 14.48 7.17
CA TYR A 66 58.43 13.63 6.03
C TYR A 66 58.13 14.34 4.71
N ARG A 67 59.18 14.57 3.92
CA ARG A 67 59.15 15.33 2.66
C ARG A 67 59.68 14.52 1.47
N GLY A 68 59.78 13.21 1.61
CA GLY A 68 60.14 12.31 0.52
C GLY A 68 58.92 11.52 0.03
N ASN A 69 59.00 10.99 -1.18
CA ASN A 69 57.98 10.07 -1.69
C ASN A 69 58.13 8.69 -1.02
N GLY A 70 57.07 8.20 -0.40
CA GLY A 70 57.06 6.87 0.22
C GLY A 70 56.39 5.84 -0.70
N THR A 71 57.12 4.83 -1.15
CA THR A 71 56.56 3.72 -1.93
C THR A 71 56.27 2.48 -1.09
N TYR A 72 56.50 2.55 0.23
CA TYR A 72 56.22 1.46 1.14
C TYR A 72 54.72 1.20 1.30
N THR A 73 54.34 -0.07 1.40
CA THR A 73 52.92 -0.50 1.38
C THR A 73 52.41 -0.98 2.74
N GLY A 74 53.30 -1.18 3.72
CA GLY A 74 52.95 -1.53 5.09
C GLY A 74 52.33 -0.35 5.84
N SER A 75 52.14 -0.53 7.15
CA SER A 75 51.44 0.44 8.00
C SER A 75 52.29 1.66 8.33
N THR A 76 51.64 2.82 8.37
CA THR A 76 52.18 4.02 9.02
C THR A 76 51.55 4.17 10.40
N ILE A 77 52.35 4.13 11.46
CA ILE A 77 51.89 4.09 12.85
C ILE A 77 52.41 5.34 13.59
N VAL A 78 51.53 6.07 14.27
CA VAL A 78 51.85 7.27 15.05
C VAL A 78 51.43 7.05 16.51
N GLU A 79 52.38 6.65 17.35
CA GLU A 79 52.15 6.38 18.77
C GLU A 79 52.13 7.67 19.61
N GLN A 80 53.06 8.60 19.34
CA GLN A 80 53.24 9.86 20.07
C GLN A 80 53.89 10.94 19.20
N GLY A 81 53.73 12.22 19.60
CA GLY A 81 54.23 13.38 18.85
C GLY A 81 53.55 13.51 17.48
N GLY A 82 54.11 14.34 16.59
CA GLY A 82 53.55 14.53 15.25
C GLY A 82 54.28 13.77 14.14
N LEU A 83 53.52 13.38 13.11
CA LEU A 83 54.01 13.03 11.77
C LEU A 83 53.36 14.00 10.79
N VAL A 84 54.17 14.76 10.04
CA VAL A 84 53.71 15.66 8.98
C VAL A 84 54.15 15.11 7.63
N ILE A 85 53.22 14.96 6.70
CA ILE A 85 53.47 14.33 5.39
C ILE A 85 53.27 15.37 4.30
N PHE A 86 54.34 15.69 3.56
CA PHE A 86 54.32 16.69 2.49
C PHE A 86 54.22 16.09 1.09
N GLU A 87 54.53 14.80 0.96
CA GLU A 87 54.56 14.11 -0.33
C GLU A 87 53.76 12.80 -0.21
N PRO A 88 53.20 12.28 -1.33
CA PRO A 88 52.43 11.05 -1.30
C PRO A 88 53.18 9.86 -0.71
N ILE A 89 52.44 9.01 0.01
CA ILE A 89 52.94 7.75 0.55
C ILE A 89 52.02 6.59 0.20
N ALA A 90 52.56 5.44 -0.19
CA ALA A 90 51.78 4.28 -0.65
C ALA A 90 51.22 3.39 0.47
N SER A 91 51.34 3.82 1.73
CA SER A 91 50.88 3.09 2.91
C SER A 91 49.38 2.85 2.85
N GLN A 92 48.97 1.59 3.05
CA GLN A 92 47.57 1.18 2.96
C GLN A 92 46.78 1.47 4.25
N THR A 93 47.49 1.57 5.38
CA THR A 93 46.89 1.74 6.70
C THR A 93 47.60 2.83 7.48
N TYR A 94 46.83 3.64 8.19
CA TYR A 94 47.31 4.69 9.09
C TYR A 94 46.75 4.45 10.48
N GLN A 95 47.61 4.19 11.45
CA GLN A 95 47.21 3.96 12.84
C GLN A 95 47.71 5.10 13.71
N ILE A 96 46.80 5.96 14.16
CA ILE A 96 47.12 7.09 15.01
C ILE A 96 46.72 6.71 16.43
N ASN A 97 47.60 6.02 17.15
CA ASN A 97 47.29 5.40 18.46
C ASN A 97 47.26 6.41 19.61
N GLY A 98 47.97 7.53 19.47
CA GLY A 98 48.02 8.58 20.50
C GLY A 98 48.76 9.85 20.09
N GLY A 99 49.48 9.83 18.95
CA GLY A 99 50.09 11.03 18.38
C GLY A 99 49.18 11.77 17.41
N GLN A 100 49.81 12.60 16.58
CA GLN A 100 49.13 13.44 15.58
C GLN A 100 49.62 13.11 14.17
N LEU A 101 48.71 12.79 13.26
CA LEU A 101 48.98 12.81 11.82
C LEU A 101 48.57 14.16 11.25
N ARG A 102 49.43 14.81 10.48
CA ARG A 102 49.16 16.12 9.86
C ARG A 102 49.47 16.09 8.38
N LEU A 103 48.58 16.59 7.55
CA LEU A 103 48.84 16.74 6.12
C LEU A 103 49.64 18.02 5.85
N GLY A 104 50.55 17.94 4.89
CA GLY A 104 51.37 19.05 4.39
C GLY A 104 51.10 19.43 2.93
N ALA A 105 50.26 18.67 2.24
CA ALA A 105 49.75 18.89 0.90
C ALA A 105 48.47 18.07 0.68
N ASP A 106 47.75 18.34 -0.42
CA ASP A 106 46.55 17.60 -0.81
C ASP A 106 46.89 16.15 -1.20
N GLY A 107 45.99 15.22 -0.85
CA GLY A 107 46.03 13.85 -1.37
C GLY A 107 47.30 13.05 -1.04
N VAL A 108 48.01 13.39 0.03
CA VAL A 108 49.25 12.69 0.42
C VAL A 108 49.01 11.27 0.94
N LEU A 109 47.77 10.95 1.35
CA LEU A 109 47.36 9.58 1.63
C LEU A 109 46.67 8.98 0.38
N PRO A 110 46.84 7.68 0.07
CA PRO A 110 46.15 7.05 -1.04
C PRO A 110 44.64 7.01 -0.81
N ASN A 111 43.85 7.20 -1.86
CA ASN A 111 42.39 7.11 -1.79
C ASN A 111 41.89 5.73 -1.31
N SER A 112 42.67 4.67 -1.50
CA SER A 112 42.37 3.32 -1.02
C SER A 112 42.72 3.09 0.45
N SER A 113 43.37 4.04 1.11
CA SER A 113 43.88 3.85 2.46
C SER A 113 42.81 3.92 3.53
N SER A 114 43.06 3.20 4.63
CA SER A 114 42.24 3.22 5.83
C SER A 114 42.96 3.97 6.95
N VAL A 115 42.22 4.82 7.67
CA VAL A 115 42.76 5.63 8.77
C VAL A 115 42.04 5.26 10.08
N HIS A 116 42.79 4.73 11.04
CA HIS A 116 42.34 4.50 12.40
C HIS A 116 42.83 5.63 13.30
N VAL A 117 41.89 6.37 13.91
CA VAL A 117 42.16 7.57 14.71
C VAL A 117 41.80 7.31 16.16
N ALA A 118 42.79 7.10 17.01
CA ALA A 118 42.67 7.10 18.48
C ALA A 118 43.31 8.34 19.12
N GLY A 119 44.34 8.90 18.47
CA GLY A 119 44.90 10.22 18.75
C GLY A 119 44.20 11.29 17.90
N GLU A 120 44.97 11.99 17.06
CA GLU A 120 44.44 13.09 16.26
C GLU A 120 44.93 13.08 14.81
N TRP A 121 44.01 13.34 13.88
CA TRP A 121 44.32 13.57 12.48
C TRP A 121 43.93 14.99 12.09
N ARG A 122 44.92 15.81 11.69
CA ARG A 122 44.68 17.14 11.10
C ARG A 122 44.87 17.12 9.59
N THR A 123 43.86 17.58 8.85
CA THR A 123 44.02 17.83 7.40
C THR A 123 44.76 19.13 7.12
N ASN A 124 44.90 20.02 8.11
CA ASN A 124 45.58 21.33 8.00
C ASN A 124 45.04 22.23 6.85
N GLY A 125 43.78 22.05 6.45
CA GLY A 125 43.24 22.80 5.32
C GLY A 125 43.45 22.16 3.94
N PHE A 126 44.09 21.00 3.87
CA PHE A 126 44.30 20.27 2.63
C PHE A 126 43.18 19.26 2.37
N ASP A 127 42.89 19.03 1.10
CA ASP A 127 41.88 18.07 0.66
C ASP A 127 42.44 16.65 0.70
N GLN A 128 41.61 15.72 1.17
CA GLN A 128 42.01 14.32 1.27
C GLN A 128 40.84 13.38 1.00
N THR A 129 41.12 12.30 0.27
CA THR A 129 40.19 11.18 0.10
C THR A 129 40.77 9.92 0.73
N VAL A 130 39.98 9.17 1.49
CA VAL A 130 40.38 7.88 2.08
C VAL A 130 39.24 6.88 1.96
N SER A 131 39.58 5.59 1.95
CA SER A 131 38.58 4.53 1.79
C SER A 131 37.75 4.32 3.04
N ALA A 132 38.39 4.49 4.20
CA ALA A 132 37.81 4.19 5.50
C ALA A 132 38.37 5.09 6.60
N ILE A 133 37.50 5.45 7.55
CA ILE A 133 37.89 6.01 8.84
C ILE A 133 37.34 5.11 9.97
N SER A 134 38.06 5.05 11.09
CA SER A 134 37.61 4.36 12.30
C SER A 134 38.27 4.94 13.55
N GLY A 135 37.80 4.50 14.73
CA GLY A 135 38.35 4.92 16.02
C GLY A 135 37.50 5.99 16.71
N ALA A 136 38.06 6.54 17.79
CA ALA A 136 37.37 7.42 18.73
C ALA A 136 38.13 8.74 19.03
N GLY A 137 39.20 9.01 18.29
CA GLY A 137 40.01 10.22 18.43
C GLY A 137 39.43 11.43 17.71
N LEU A 138 40.26 12.44 17.46
CA LEU A 138 39.86 13.70 16.81
C LEU A 138 40.26 13.72 15.33
N ILE A 139 39.34 14.08 14.45
CA ILE A 139 39.62 14.50 13.08
C ILE A 139 39.38 16.02 13.00
N ASP A 140 40.45 16.79 12.84
CA ASP A 140 40.40 18.25 12.63
C ASP A 140 40.53 18.54 11.12
N LEU A 141 39.42 18.98 10.53
CA LEU A 141 39.32 19.28 9.10
C LEU A 141 40.00 20.60 8.72
N GLY A 142 40.38 21.46 9.68
CA GLY A 142 40.82 22.82 9.36
C GLY A 142 39.85 23.50 8.39
N ALA A 143 40.33 23.85 7.20
CA ALA A 143 39.52 24.35 6.08
C ALA A 143 39.38 23.36 4.90
N GLY A 144 39.94 22.15 5.00
CA GLY A 144 40.07 21.21 3.89
C GLY A 144 38.87 20.29 3.75
N ALA A 145 38.70 19.69 2.58
CA ALA A 145 37.65 18.72 2.31
C ALA A 145 38.12 17.30 2.60
N LEU A 146 37.45 16.62 3.53
CA LEU A 146 37.65 15.19 3.77
C LEU A 146 36.56 14.36 3.09
N THR A 147 36.96 13.57 2.10
CA THR A 147 36.09 12.60 1.44
C THR A 147 36.37 11.19 1.97
N VAL A 148 35.32 10.51 2.43
CA VAL A 148 35.40 9.17 3.02
C VAL A 148 34.46 8.23 2.32
N GLY A 149 34.99 7.08 1.90
CA GLY A 149 34.22 5.98 1.35
C GLY A 149 34.97 5.27 0.22
N ASN A 150 34.30 4.33 -0.45
CA ASN A 150 34.87 3.34 -1.41
C ASN A 150 35.44 2.06 -0.77
N ASN A 151 35.03 1.75 0.46
CA ASN A 151 35.29 0.46 1.06
C ASN A 151 34.13 -0.53 0.78
N SER A 152 34.34 -1.81 1.08
CA SER A 152 33.39 -2.90 0.79
C SER A 152 32.52 -3.32 1.98
N THR A 153 32.67 -2.67 3.13
CA THR A 153 31.96 -3.01 4.39
C THR A 153 31.37 -1.77 5.05
N PRO A 154 30.50 -1.88 6.04
CA PRO A 154 30.12 -0.73 6.86
C PRO A 154 31.34 -0.14 7.62
N LEU A 155 31.30 1.16 7.87
CA LEU A 155 32.29 1.94 8.63
C LEU A 155 31.67 2.53 9.89
N SER A 156 32.48 2.71 10.94
CA SER A 156 32.08 3.40 12.16
C SER A 156 33.21 4.27 12.69
N PHE A 157 32.89 5.52 12.98
CA PHE A 157 33.76 6.47 13.67
C PHE A 157 33.00 7.07 14.85
N SER A 158 33.50 6.86 16.05
CA SER A 158 32.89 7.32 17.29
C SER A 158 33.57 8.57 17.87
N GLY A 159 34.55 9.10 17.16
CA GLY A 159 35.32 10.27 17.56
C GLY A 159 34.69 11.59 17.13
N GLU A 160 35.37 12.68 17.44
CA GLU A 160 34.96 14.04 17.07
C GLU A 160 35.47 14.39 15.67
N ILE A 161 34.63 15.04 14.86
CA ILE A 161 35.05 15.76 13.64
C ILE A 161 34.88 17.26 13.89
N SER A 162 35.95 18.04 13.75
CA SER A 162 35.96 19.49 14.01
C SER A 162 36.48 20.29 12.82
N GLY A 163 36.37 21.62 12.90
CA GLY A 163 36.88 22.55 11.88
C GLY A 163 35.81 23.07 10.91
N THR A 164 36.22 23.94 10.01
CA THR A 164 35.34 24.61 9.04
C THR A 164 35.29 23.92 7.67
N GLY A 165 36.17 22.94 7.45
CA GLY A 165 36.24 22.15 6.22
C GLY A 165 35.01 21.27 6.01
N SER A 166 34.78 20.86 4.77
CA SER A 166 33.64 20.01 4.41
C SER A 166 33.92 18.53 4.66
N PHE A 167 32.88 17.78 5.03
CA PHE A 167 32.92 16.33 5.11
C PHE A 167 32.08 15.72 3.98
N ARG A 168 32.59 14.71 3.29
CA ARG A 168 31.85 14.07 2.18
C ARG A 168 31.86 12.55 2.30
N LYS A 169 30.67 11.96 2.35
CA LYS A 169 30.45 10.52 2.33
C LYS A 169 30.17 10.06 0.90
N ILE A 170 30.98 9.13 0.41
CA ILE A 170 30.84 8.47 -0.90
C ILE A 170 30.72 6.94 -0.75
N GLY A 171 30.41 6.26 -1.85
CA GLY A 171 30.33 4.79 -1.91
C GLY A 171 29.05 4.22 -1.27
N ALA A 172 28.72 2.97 -1.62
CA ALA A 172 27.44 2.35 -1.29
C ALA A 172 27.27 1.96 0.19
N GLN A 173 28.38 1.78 0.93
CA GLN A 173 28.34 1.25 2.29
C GLN A 173 27.87 2.28 3.31
N THR A 174 27.36 1.78 4.45
CA THR A 174 26.98 2.61 5.60
C THR A 174 28.22 3.20 6.28
N LEU A 175 28.17 4.49 6.61
CA LEU A 175 29.09 5.12 7.57
C LEU A 175 28.29 5.57 8.79
N THR A 176 28.68 5.11 9.97
CA THR A 176 28.11 5.54 11.26
C THR A 176 29.02 6.55 11.95
N LEU A 177 28.48 7.72 12.26
CA LEU A 177 29.11 8.75 13.09
C LEU A 177 28.48 8.70 14.49
N GLY A 178 29.23 8.16 15.45
CA GLY A 178 28.79 8.00 16.85
C GLY A 178 29.27 9.09 17.80
N GLY A 179 30.25 9.90 17.40
CA GLY A 179 30.81 10.95 18.24
C GLY A 179 30.08 12.29 18.12
N VAL A 180 30.35 13.18 19.06
CA VAL A 180 29.86 14.56 19.02
C VAL A 180 30.85 15.40 18.21
N SER A 181 30.46 15.75 17.00
CA SER A 181 31.27 16.58 16.11
C SER A 181 30.95 18.06 16.29
N THR A 182 31.91 18.91 15.98
CA THR A 182 31.83 20.38 16.10
C THR A 182 32.11 21.10 14.79
N HIS A 183 32.29 20.36 13.69
CA HIS A 183 32.55 20.96 12.39
C HIS A 183 31.35 21.77 11.89
N SER A 184 31.65 22.81 11.10
CA SER A 184 30.65 23.73 10.55
C SER A 184 30.63 23.76 9.03
N GLY A 185 31.61 23.14 8.37
CA GLY A 185 31.58 22.97 6.92
C GLY A 185 30.48 21.99 6.52
N GLN A 186 29.99 22.11 5.29
CA GLN A 186 28.90 21.28 4.79
C GLN A 186 29.27 19.79 4.81
N THR A 187 28.29 18.96 5.17
CA THR A 187 28.34 17.52 5.02
C THR A 187 27.59 17.11 3.75
N LEU A 188 28.31 16.48 2.82
CA LEU A 188 27.76 15.97 1.56
C LEU A 188 27.60 14.45 1.65
N VAL A 189 26.43 13.92 1.29
CA VAL A 189 26.20 12.47 1.18
C VAL A 189 25.83 12.16 -0.27
N ASP A 190 26.79 11.61 -1.01
CA ASP A 190 26.64 11.36 -2.44
C ASP A 190 25.98 9.99 -2.71
N ALA A 191 26.23 9.01 -1.84
CA ALA A 191 25.70 7.65 -1.98
C ALA A 191 25.74 6.87 -0.64
N GLY A 192 24.92 5.82 -0.58
CA GLY A 192 24.85 4.92 0.57
C GLY A 192 24.16 5.56 1.76
N LYS A 193 24.38 4.99 2.96
CA LYS A 193 23.75 5.47 4.21
C LYS A 193 24.77 6.21 5.10
N LEU A 194 24.43 7.40 5.55
CA LEU A 194 25.08 8.09 6.67
C LEU A 194 24.18 7.94 7.90
N ILE A 195 24.68 7.30 8.95
CA ILE A 195 24.00 7.17 10.24
C ILE A 195 24.63 8.16 11.22
N VAL A 196 23.83 9.10 11.74
CA VAL A 196 24.24 10.05 12.78
C VAL A 196 23.64 9.58 14.11
N ASN A 197 24.47 8.99 14.97
CA ASN A 197 24.08 8.59 16.33
C ASN A 197 24.64 9.54 17.41
N GLY A 198 25.67 10.33 17.05
CA GLY A 198 26.15 11.45 17.87
C GLY A 198 25.60 12.78 17.38
N SER A 199 26.46 13.74 17.05
CA SER A 199 26.06 15.01 16.43
C SER A 199 27.01 15.46 15.34
N THR A 200 26.51 16.16 14.31
CA THR A 200 27.33 16.75 13.23
C THR A 200 27.70 18.22 13.47
N GLY A 201 27.55 18.74 14.69
CA GLY A 201 27.82 20.16 14.96
C GLY A 201 26.89 21.06 14.15
N ASN A 202 27.32 22.28 13.81
CA ASN A 202 26.52 23.24 13.02
C ASN A 202 26.61 22.98 11.50
N SER A 203 26.87 21.74 11.09
CA SER A 203 27.01 21.34 9.68
C SER A 203 25.65 21.12 9.03
N ASP A 204 25.40 21.81 7.91
CA ASP A 204 24.31 21.48 6.99
C ASP A 204 24.60 20.15 6.28
N ILE A 205 23.58 19.32 6.12
CA ILE A 205 23.65 18.06 5.36
C ILE A 205 22.90 18.22 4.02
N VAL A 206 23.57 17.85 2.93
CA VAL A 206 22.95 17.77 1.60
C VAL A 206 22.99 16.33 1.10
N LEU A 207 21.82 15.82 0.73
CA LEU A 207 21.63 14.44 0.26
C LEU A 207 21.46 14.39 -1.25
N ALA A 208 22.29 13.59 -1.93
CA ALA A 208 22.06 13.19 -3.30
C ALA A 208 20.90 12.17 -3.41
N GLN A 209 20.36 11.95 -4.62
CA GLN A 209 19.16 11.14 -4.85
C GLN A 209 19.24 9.69 -4.34
N ASN A 210 20.43 9.11 -4.27
CA ASN A 210 20.66 7.74 -3.80
C ASN A 210 21.35 7.67 -2.43
N ALA A 211 21.31 8.78 -1.68
CA ALA A 211 21.84 8.87 -0.34
C ALA A 211 20.72 8.75 0.69
N THR A 212 21.02 8.07 1.79
CA THR A 212 20.13 7.98 2.96
C THR A 212 20.81 8.60 4.17
N LEU A 213 20.12 9.52 4.83
CA LEU A 213 20.43 9.95 6.19
C LEU A 213 19.57 9.16 7.17
N GLY A 214 20.17 8.65 8.25
CA GLY A 214 19.44 8.10 9.38
C GLY A 214 20.21 8.21 10.68
N GLY A 215 19.86 7.38 11.65
CA GLY A 215 20.42 7.40 13.00
C GLY A 215 19.53 8.15 13.99
N ASN A 216 19.92 8.07 15.27
CA ASN A 216 19.12 8.59 16.39
C ASN A 216 19.75 9.83 17.08
N GLY A 217 20.66 10.51 16.38
CA GLY A 217 21.43 11.64 16.90
C GLY A 217 20.88 13.01 16.46
N THR A 218 21.78 13.99 16.42
CA THR A 218 21.45 15.39 16.11
C THR A 218 22.27 15.94 14.94
N VAL A 219 21.58 16.30 13.86
CA VAL A 219 22.12 17.20 12.83
C VAL A 219 21.95 18.62 13.32
N GLY A 220 23.03 19.37 13.56
CA GLY A 220 22.89 20.74 14.09
C GLY A 220 22.64 21.81 13.03
N GLY A 221 22.93 21.53 11.75
CA GLY A 221 22.52 22.38 10.63
C GLY A 221 21.17 21.97 10.04
N SER A 222 20.92 22.44 8.81
CA SER A 222 19.73 22.10 8.02
C SER A 222 19.97 20.83 7.18
N VAL A 223 18.90 20.14 6.82
CA VAL A 223 18.94 18.99 5.90
C VAL A 223 18.18 19.32 4.62
N THR A 224 18.84 19.13 3.48
CA THR A 224 18.27 19.41 2.15
C THR A 224 18.65 18.32 1.13
N GLY A 225 18.11 18.42 -0.08
CA GLY A 225 18.50 17.57 -1.22
C GLY A 225 17.43 16.57 -1.64
N ALA A 226 17.82 15.68 -2.56
CA ALA A 226 16.95 14.75 -3.29
C ALA A 226 16.89 13.32 -2.69
N GLY A 227 17.61 13.08 -1.58
CA GLY A 227 17.78 11.75 -0.99
C GLY A 227 16.66 11.32 -0.04
N ARG A 228 16.95 10.26 0.72
CA ARG A 228 16.06 9.69 1.74
C ARG A 228 16.48 10.16 3.14
N VAL A 229 15.52 10.56 3.96
CA VAL A 229 15.68 10.68 5.42
C VAL A 229 14.90 9.56 6.07
N ALA A 230 15.55 8.74 6.89
CA ALA A 230 14.98 7.60 7.60
C ALA A 230 15.44 7.67 9.06
N PRO A 231 14.68 8.34 9.95
CA PRO A 231 15.06 8.50 11.36
C PRO A 231 15.38 7.18 12.05
N GLY A 232 16.21 7.25 13.09
CA GLY A 232 16.55 6.09 13.91
C GLY A 232 17.61 5.15 13.32
N ASN A 233 18.00 4.19 14.16
CA ASN A 233 18.53 2.90 13.68
C ASN A 233 17.37 1.91 13.51
N SER A 234 16.16 2.46 13.29
CA SER A 234 14.91 1.78 12.97
C SER A 234 14.32 0.94 14.12
N PRO A 235 13.24 1.39 14.83
CA PRO A 235 12.72 2.76 14.86
C PRO A 235 13.56 3.68 15.76
N GLY A 236 13.45 5.00 15.59
CA GLY A 236 14.14 5.97 16.44
C GLY A 236 13.86 7.45 16.14
N ILE A 237 14.49 8.33 16.95
CA ILE A 237 14.31 9.78 16.84
C ILE A 237 15.53 10.41 16.19
N LEU A 238 15.38 11.07 15.05
CA LEU A 238 16.42 11.90 14.45
C LEU A 238 16.08 13.37 14.68
N THR A 239 17.02 14.14 15.21
CA THR A 239 16.86 15.59 15.41
C THR A 239 17.63 16.37 14.36
N ILE A 240 16.98 17.33 13.71
CA ILE A 240 17.55 18.35 12.85
C ILE A 240 17.34 19.68 13.57
N SER A 241 18.40 20.37 13.99
CA SER A 241 18.26 21.65 14.69
C SER A 241 17.94 22.81 13.75
N GLY A 242 18.35 22.73 12.49
CA GLY A 242 18.00 23.68 11.43
C GLY A 242 16.68 23.35 10.73
N ASP A 243 16.60 23.72 9.45
CA ASP A 243 15.44 23.45 8.60
C ASP A 243 15.53 22.04 7.98
N TYR A 244 14.37 21.46 7.66
CA TYR A 244 14.25 20.28 6.82
C TYR A 244 13.52 20.64 5.54
N THR A 245 14.19 20.52 4.39
CA THR A 245 13.57 20.74 3.08
C THR A 245 13.52 19.45 2.28
N GLN A 246 12.32 18.90 2.14
CA GLN A 246 12.06 17.72 1.33
C GLN A 246 11.77 18.14 -0.12
N SER A 247 12.75 17.94 -1.02
CA SER A 247 12.58 18.27 -2.44
C SER A 247 11.61 17.30 -3.13
N THR A 248 11.09 17.71 -4.29
CA THR A 248 10.30 16.82 -5.17
C THR A 248 11.16 15.62 -5.58
N GLY A 249 10.71 14.41 -5.25
CA GLY A 249 11.44 13.15 -5.48
C GLY A 249 12.27 12.65 -4.30
N SER A 250 12.43 13.44 -3.23
CA SER A 250 13.00 12.98 -1.96
C SER A 250 12.00 12.12 -1.18
N VAL A 251 12.52 11.29 -0.27
CA VAL A 251 11.69 10.42 0.57
C VAL A 251 11.93 10.72 2.04
N LEU A 252 10.85 10.82 2.81
CA LEU A 252 10.86 10.64 4.26
C LEU A 252 10.33 9.23 4.53
N GLU A 253 11.12 8.39 5.17
CA GLU A 253 10.72 7.06 5.60
C GLU A 253 10.43 7.10 7.11
N ILE A 254 9.28 6.56 7.51
CA ILE A 254 8.84 6.45 8.89
C ILE A 254 8.45 5.00 9.16
N GLU A 255 9.30 4.24 9.81
CA GLU A 255 8.99 2.87 10.23
C GLU A 255 8.06 2.87 11.43
N VAL A 256 7.04 2.00 11.38
CA VAL A 256 6.05 1.83 12.45
C VAL A 256 6.08 0.40 12.96
N GLY A 257 6.75 0.18 14.09
CA GLY A 257 6.73 -1.09 14.82
C GLY A 257 5.86 -1.05 16.09
N GLY A 258 5.37 0.13 16.48
CA GLY A 258 4.48 0.37 17.60
C GLY A 258 4.08 1.86 17.72
N TYR A 259 3.22 2.19 18.69
CA TYR A 259 2.60 3.52 18.81
C TYR A 259 3.36 4.49 19.73
N THR A 260 4.55 4.14 20.20
CA THR A 260 5.40 5.03 21.02
C THR A 260 6.48 5.68 20.17
N PRO A 261 6.70 7.01 20.23
CA PRO A 261 7.75 7.66 19.45
C PRO A 261 9.16 7.18 19.84
N GLY A 262 10.01 6.98 18.84
CA GLY A 262 11.37 6.49 18.97
C GLY A 262 11.46 4.97 19.09
N ALA A 263 12.52 4.52 19.76
CA ALA A 263 12.65 3.11 20.12
C ALA A 263 11.54 2.75 21.13
N GLY A 264 10.97 1.55 20.97
CA GLY A 264 10.03 1.00 21.94
C GLY A 264 10.64 0.78 23.32
N PRO A 265 9.87 0.24 24.29
CA PRO A 265 10.36 -0.11 25.62
C PRO A 265 11.67 -0.91 25.56
N MET A 266 12.53 -0.83 26.60
CA MET A 266 13.85 -1.50 26.59
C MET A 266 13.77 -3.03 26.35
N ASN A 267 12.64 -3.66 26.67
CA ASN A 267 12.37 -5.09 26.43
C ASN A 267 11.83 -5.40 25.02
N ASP A 268 11.46 -4.37 24.25
CA ASP A 268 11.04 -4.47 22.85
C ASP A 268 11.37 -3.14 22.11
N PRO A 269 12.65 -2.92 21.76
CA PRO A 269 13.11 -1.65 21.20
C PRO A 269 12.51 -1.34 19.82
N ASN A 270 11.88 -2.34 19.18
CA ASN A 270 11.23 -2.18 17.90
C ASN A 270 9.74 -1.83 18.03
N ASN A 271 9.15 -1.92 19.22
CA ASN A 271 7.75 -1.56 19.50
C ASN A 271 7.52 -0.04 19.62
N GLY A 272 8.10 0.71 18.70
CA GLY A 272 7.94 2.15 18.58
C GLY A 272 7.85 2.57 17.12
N HIS A 273 7.90 3.87 16.85
CA HIS A 273 7.92 4.41 15.49
C HIS A 273 8.96 5.50 15.33
N ASP A 274 9.36 5.73 14.10
CA ASP A 274 10.26 6.82 13.77
C ASP A 274 9.64 8.19 14.04
N LEU A 275 10.45 9.09 14.58
CA LEU A 275 10.09 10.49 14.76
C LEU A 275 11.21 11.38 14.21
N LEU A 276 10.83 12.27 13.28
CA LEU A 276 11.68 13.37 12.85
C LEU A 276 11.37 14.62 13.69
N VAL A 277 12.39 15.15 14.37
CA VAL A 277 12.30 16.41 15.12
C VAL A 277 13.04 17.49 14.35
N VAL A 278 12.37 18.56 13.96
CA VAL A 278 12.93 19.70 13.22
C VAL A 278 12.85 20.95 14.08
N GLY A 279 13.99 21.57 14.40
CA GLY A 279 14.04 22.79 15.20
C GLY A 279 13.54 24.02 14.43
N GLY A 280 13.78 24.05 13.12
CA GLY A 280 13.33 25.09 12.21
C GLY A 280 12.04 24.72 11.44
N THR A 281 12.00 25.08 10.17
CA THR A 281 10.88 24.82 9.25
C THR A 281 11.03 23.47 8.58
N ALA A 282 9.98 22.65 8.62
CA ALA A 282 9.84 21.46 7.78
C ALA A 282 9.03 21.83 6.52
N THR A 283 9.71 21.94 5.38
CA THR A 283 9.09 22.14 4.06
C THR A 283 8.88 20.79 3.39
N LEU A 284 7.61 20.40 3.22
CA LEU A 284 7.17 19.11 2.69
C LEU A 284 6.77 19.23 1.22
N GLY A 285 6.93 18.13 0.48
CA GLY A 285 6.60 18.09 -0.95
C GLY A 285 7.04 16.82 -1.67
N GLY A 286 7.79 15.94 -1.02
CA GLY A 286 8.24 14.66 -1.56
C GLY A 286 7.28 13.51 -1.27
N ARG A 287 7.84 12.31 -1.13
CA ARG A 287 7.13 11.09 -0.75
C ARG A 287 7.28 10.81 0.73
N LEU A 288 6.20 10.49 1.41
CA LEU A 288 6.20 9.79 2.70
C LEU A 288 6.10 8.28 2.44
N GLU A 289 7.00 7.51 3.04
CA GLU A 289 6.99 6.05 2.99
C GLU A 289 6.82 5.50 4.42
N VAL A 290 5.78 4.70 4.64
CA VAL A 290 5.37 4.21 5.97
C VAL A 290 5.39 2.67 6.02
N PRO A 291 6.58 2.04 6.08
CA PRO A 291 6.66 0.61 6.28
C PRO A 291 6.24 0.21 7.70
N VAL A 292 5.35 -0.77 7.80
CA VAL A 292 5.00 -1.40 9.09
C VAL A 292 6.01 -2.50 9.40
N ILE A 293 6.69 -2.42 10.53
CA ILE A 293 7.76 -3.37 10.90
C ILE A 293 7.34 -4.22 12.11
N ASP A 294 8.13 -5.25 12.42
CA ASP A 294 7.94 -6.03 13.64
C ASP A 294 8.26 -5.18 14.88
N PRO A 295 7.54 -5.35 15.99
CA PRO A 295 6.57 -6.42 16.27
C PRO A 295 5.15 -6.16 15.75
N LEU A 296 4.76 -4.93 15.41
CA LEU A 296 3.38 -4.61 14.98
C LEU A 296 2.96 -5.44 13.77
N LYS A 297 3.84 -5.61 12.79
CA LYS A 297 3.61 -6.48 11.63
C LYS A 297 3.31 -7.93 12.04
N ALA A 298 4.16 -8.54 12.88
CA ALA A 298 3.94 -9.90 13.38
C ALA A 298 2.64 -10.05 14.21
N ALA A 299 2.17 -8.97 14.82
CA ALA A 299 0.90 -8.94 15.57
C ALA A 299 -0.36 -8.80 14.67
N GLY A 300 -0.21 -8.83 13.34
CA GLY A 300 -1.32 -8.66 12.39
C GLY A 300 -1.48 -7.23 11.87
N GLY A 301 -0.57 -6.31 12.24
CA GLY A 301 -0.56 -4.93 11.79
C GLY A 301 -1.35 -3.96 12.67
N PRO A 302 -1.47 -2.70 12.22
CA PRO A 302 -2.31 -1.71 12.88
C PRO A 302 -3.79 -2.10 12.78
N THR A 303 -4.58 -1.64 13.77
CA THR A 303 -6.04 -1.80 13.84
C THR A 303 -6.69 -0.44 13.93
N VAL A 304 -7.90 -0.28 13.38
CA VAL A 304 -8.66 0.99 13.48
C VAL A 304 -8.80 1.45 14.95
N GLY A 305 -8.74 2.76 15.18
CA GLY A 305 -8.92 3.35 16.51
C GLY A 305 -7.68 3.28 17.41
N HIS A 306 -6.50 3.01 16.85
CA HIS A 306 -5.24 3.12 17.55
C HIS A 306 -4.89 4.60 17.86
N PRO A 307 -3.95 4.87 18.79
CA PRO A 307 -3.45 6.23 19.00
C PRO A 307 -2.78 6.78 17.74
N THR A 308 -3.08 8.02 17.35
CA THR A 308 -2.42 8.71 16.23
C THR A 308 -0.90 8.68 16.39
N ILE A 309 -0.17 8.47 15.29
CA ILE A 309 1.28 8.37 15.27
C ILE A 309 1.88 9.73 14.89
N ASP A 310 2.42 10.44 15.88
CA ASP A 310 3.15 11.68 15.66
C ASP A 310 4.56 11.36 15.13
N PHE A 311 4.77 11.53 13.82
CA PHE A 311 6.04 11.17 13.17
C PHE A 311 6.90 12.38 12.79
N LEU A 312 6.34 13.59 12.88
CA LEU A 312 7.05 14.84 12.60
C LEU A 312 6.67 15.91 13.63
N THR A 313 7.68 16.50 14.25
CA THR A 313 7.56 17.77 14.99
C THR A 313 8.47 18.82 14.35
N ALA A 314 7.99 20.06 14.23
CA ALA A 314 8.73 21.14 13.60
C ALA A 314 8.47 22.49 14.28
N GLY A 315 9.41 23.43 14.18
CA GLY A 315 9.17 24.83 14.52
C GLY A 315 8.07 25.47 13.66
N SER A 316 8.00 25.08 12.37
CA SER A 316 6.81 25.24 11.53
C SER A 316 6.74 24.19 10.43
N VAL A 317 5.54 23.86 9.95
CA VAL A 317 5.32 22.98 8.80
C VAL A 317 4.78 23.79 7.62
N VAL A 318 5.37 23.59 6.44
CA VAL A 318 4.95 24.22 5.18
C VAL A 318 4.78 23.15 4.11
N GLY A 319 3.63 23.14 3.45
CA GLY A 319 3.31 22.16 2.40
C GLY A 319 2.85 20.81 2.97
N GLU A 320 2.64 19.86 2.07
CA GLU A 320 2.17 18.50 2.35
C GLU A 320 2.99 17.51 1.53
N PHE A 321 2.97 16.22 1.90
CA PHE A 321 3.58 15.17 1.07
C PHE A 321 2.81 15.02 -0.24
N SER A 322 3.52 15.02 -1.37
CA SER A 322 2.91 14.80 -2.69
C SER A 322 2.38 13.38 -2.86
N THR A 323 3.01 12.41 -2.17
CA THR A 323 2.59 11.01 -2.20
C THR A 323 2.82 10.38 -0.83
N VAL A 324 1.88 9.56 -0.39
CA VAL A 324 1.98 8.74 0.82
C VAL A 324 1.88 7.28 0.41
N VAL A 325 2.84 6.46 0.81
CA VAL A 325 2.89 5.04 0.45
C VAL A 325 3.18 4.19 1.67
N ALA A 326 2.35 3.18 1.91
CA ALA A 326 2.58 2.16 2.94
C ALA A 326 2.87 0.81 2.27
N PRO A 327 4.15 0.51 1.97
CA PRO A 327 4.53 -0.50 0.97
C PRO A 327 4.09 -1.93 1.30
N ASN A 328 3.93 -2.24 2.59
CA ASN A 328 3.53 -3.57 3.05
C ASN A 328 2.18 -3.58 3.77
N LEU A 329 1.48 -2.45 3.88
CA LEU A 329 0.20 -2.38 4.58
C LEU A 329 -0.84 -3.26 3.90
N ASN A 330 -0.97 -3.21 2.57
CA ASN A 330 -1.93 -4.04 1.83
C ASN A 330 -1.76 -5.55 2.06
N SER A 331 -0.52 -6.02 2.25
CA SER A 331 -0.24 -7.44 2.53
C SER A 331 -0.49 -7.83 3.98
N ILE A 332 -0.49 -6.86 4.90
CA ILE A 332 -0.74 -7.05 6.32
C ILE A 332 -2.25 -6.94 6.60
N ASN A 333 -2.87 -5.86 6.14
CA ASN A 333 -4.29 -5.60 6.21
C ASN A 333 -4.74 -4.84 4.93
N PRO A 334 -5.41 -5.51 3.99
CA PRO A 334 -5.83 -4.89 2.73
C PRO A 334 -6.93 -3.84 2.90
N ASN A 335 -7.57 -3.76 4.07
CA ASN A 335 -8.69 -2.87 4.34
C ASN A 335 -8.27 -1.52 4.94
N LEU A 336 -6.97 -1.29 5.17
CA LEU A 336 -6.45 -0.06 5.76
C LEU A 336 -5.71 0.82 4.74
N ALA A 337 -5.83 2.13 4.93
CA ALA A 337 -5.04 3.17 4.28
C ALA A 337 -4.29 4.00 5.34
N VAL A 338 -3.29 4.75 4.89
CA VAL A 338 -2.63 5.76 5.72
C VAL A 338 -3.20 7.12 5.37
N GLU A 339 -3.71 7.82 6.38
CA GLU A 339 -4.09 9.23 6.29
C GLU A 339 -3.10 10.07 7.09
N VAL A 340 -2.76 11.25 6.57
CA VAL A 340 -1.82 12.17 7.22
C VAL A 340 -2.55 13.45 7.57
N SER A 341 -2.47 13.84 8.83
CA SER A 341 -2.95 15.11 9.35
C SER A 341 -1.78 16.06 9.59
N TYR A 342 -1.96 17.33 9.23
CA TYR A 342 -0.95 18.37 9.41
C TYR A 342 -1.41 19.42 10.41
N SER A 343 -0.48 19.87 11.25
CA SER A 343 -0.64 21.02 12.13
C SER A 343 0.43 22.06 11.80
N PRO A 344 0.32 23.30 12.31
CA PRO A 344 1.35 24.31 12.10
C PRO A 344 2.77 23.90 12.55
N THR A 345 2.89 22.90 13.44
CA THR A 345 4.15 22.50 14.09
C THR A 345 4.42 20.99 14.02
N GLY A 346 3.70 20.24 13.19
CA GLY A 346 3.92 18.79 13.09
C GLY A 346 3.01 18.10 12.11
N ALA A 347 3.25 16.81 11.92
CA ALA A 347 2.40 15.92 11.15
C ALA A 347 2.24 14.58 11.87
N SER A 348 1.04 14.03 11.76
CA SER A 348 0.65 12.78 12.40
C SER A 348 0.00 11.89 11.35
N LEU A 349 0.16 10.57 11.50
CA LEU A 349 -0.51 9.59 10.64
C LEU A 349 -1.50 8.75 11.42
N ASP A 350 -2.55 8.31 10.72
CA ASP A 350 -3.58 7.40 11.21
C ASP A 350 -3.79 6.27 10.21
N PHE A 351 -4.06 5.05 10.71
CA PHE A 351 -4.45 3.92 9.88
C PHE A 351 -5.97 3.82 9.87
N VAL A 352 -6.57 4.35 8.80
CA VAL A 352 -8.02 4.44 8.62
C VAL A 352 -8.51 3.31 7.72
N PRO A 353 -9.78 2.89 7.83
CA PRO A 353 -10.41 2.08 6.80
C PRO A 353 -10.24 2.75 5.43
N LYS A 354 -10.00 1.95 4.39
CA LYS A 354 -10.14 2.45 3.01
C LYS A 354 -11.59 2.93 2.80
N LYS A 355 -11.73 3.96 1.98
CA LYS A 355 -13.04 4.53 1.64
C LYS A 355 -13.60 3.80 0.41
N LEU A 356 -14.84 3.32 0.52
CA LEU A 356 -15.62 2.86 -0.62
C LEU A 356 -15.92 4.04 -1.55
N ASN A 357 -15.45 3.97 -2.79
CA ASN A 357 -15.84 4.90 -3.84
C ASN A 357 -17.12 4.39 -4.50
N LEU A 358 -18.21 5.14 -4.36
CA LEU A 358 -19.43 4.93 -5.16
C LEU A 358 -19.46 5.99 -6.27
N GLU A 359 -19.49 5.55 -7.52
CA GLU A 359 -19.63 6.43 -8.68
C GLU A 359 -21.12 6.64 -8.98
N PHE A 360 -21.58 7.90 -8.99
CA PHE A 360 -22.94 8.25 -9.39
C PHE A 360 -22.91 8.77 -10.83
N ASN A 361 -23.59 8.10 -11.75
CA ASN A 361 -23.82 8.63 -13.09
C ASN A 361 -25.19 9.34 -13.10
N ASP A 362 -25.20 10.66 -12.87
CA ASP A 362 -26.42 11.44 -13.08
C ASP A 362 -26.70 11.46 -14.58
N ALA A 363 -27.64 10.63 -15.02
CA ALA A 363 -28.13 10.60 -16.39
C ALA A 363 -28.96 11.86 -16.71
N THR A 364 -28.42 13.05 -16.46
CA THR A 364 -28.73 14.15 -17.37
C THR A 364 -28.07 13.80 -18.69
N ASN A 365 -28.82 13.89 -19.79
CA ASN A 365 -28.42 13.53 -21.16
C ASN A 365 -27.19 14.32 -21.72
N ASP A 366 -26.30 14.86 -20.89
CA ASP A 366 -25.15 15.67 -21.27
C ASP A 366 -23.83 14.89 -21.38
N GLY A 367 -23.80 13.63 -20.97
CA GLY A 367 -22.64 12.75 -21.15
C GLY A 367 -21.45 13.06 -20.24
N THR A 368 -21.67 13.76 -19.13
CA THR A 368 -20.61 14.08 -18.16
C THR A 368 -20.93 13.49 -16.78
N PRO A 369 -20.29 12.37 -16.37
CA PRO A 369 -20.47 11.84 -15.03
C PRO A 369 -19.91 12.84 -13.99
N THR A 370 -20.75 13.26 -13.06
CA THR A 370 -20.32 14.10 -11.93
C THR A 370 -19.93 13.21 -10.74
N TRP A 371 -18.64 13.21 -10.42
CA TRP A 371 -18.11 12.56 -9.23
C TRP A 371 -18.73 13.15 -7.96
N ARG A 372 -19.49 12.34 -7.21
CA ARG A 372 -19.84 12.62 -5.82
C ARG A 372 -19.33 11.49 -4.95
N GLU A 373 -18.22 11.76 -4.27
CA GLU A 373 -17.75 10.94 -3.16
C GLU A 373 -18.80 11.04 -2.03
N VAL A 374 -19.51 9.95 -1.75
CA VAL A 374 -20.46 9.91 -0.63
C VAL A 374 -20.24 8.63 0.16
N PHE A 375 -19.44 8.73 1.22
CA PHE A 375 -19.82 8.14 2.50
C PHE A 375 -19.07 8.81 3.65
N ASN A 376 -19.79 9.18 4.72
CA ASN A 376 -19.23 9.61 6.00
C ASN A 376 -19.89 8.74 7.09
N PRO A 377 -19.15 7.87 7.79
CA PRO A 377 -19.71 6.93 8.75
C PRO A 377 -20.03 7.66 10.06
N GLY A 378 -21.25 7.54 10.58
CA GLY A 378 -21.52 7.90 11.99
C GLY A 378 -22.84 8.57 12.35
N MET A 379 -23.88 8.58 11.50
CA MET A 379 -25.18 9.19 11.88
C MET A 379 -26.35 8.22 11.79
N SER A 380 -27.08 8.10 12.90
CA SER A 380 -28.33 7.33 13.04
C SER A 380 -29.57 8.07 12.52
N ASP A 381 -29.41 9.16 11.76
CA ASP A 381 -30.50 10.07 11.37
C ASP A 381 -30.75 10.22 9.86
N GLY A 382 -29.99 9.53 9.00
CA GLY A 382 -30.23 9.50 7.55
C GLY A 382 -30.09 10.84 6.82
N SER A 383 -29.49 11.87 7.42
CA SER A 383 -29.37 13.20 6.79
C SER A 383 -28.09 13.38 5.96
N TRP A 384 -28.24 13.86 4.72
CA TRP A 384 -27.14 14.22 3.82
C TRP A 384 -26.54 15.59 4.21
N ARG A 385 -25.21 15.71 4.33
CA ARG A 385 -24.52 17.02 4.47
C ARG A 385 -23.37 17.19 3.47
N ASP A 386 -23.18 18.42 3.01
CA ASP A 386 -22.10 18.79 2.09
C ASP A 386 -20.73 18.91 2.78
N LYS A 387 -19.70 19.00 1.93
CA LYS A 387 -18.24 18.94 2.14
C LYS A 387 -17.64 19.76 3.29
N ASN A 388 -18.37 20.64 3.98
CA ASN A 388 -17.78 21.66 4.84
C ASN A 388 -18.01 21.51 6.36
N SER A 389 -18.52 20.38 6.84
CA SER A 389 -18.81 20.19 8.27
C SER A 389 -18.05 19.00 8.86
N GLN A 390 -16.88 19.25 9.48
CA GLN A 390 -16.16 18.23 10.24
C GLN A 390 -16.91 17.85 11.53
N LEU A 391 -16.90 16.56 11.89
CA LEU A 391 -17.32 16.06 13.21
C LEU A 391 -16.19 15.26 13.89
N PRO A 392 -16.14 15.24 15.22
CA PRO A 392 -14.98 14.77 15.99
C PRO A 392 -14.98 13.25 16.20
N ALA A 393 -13.76 12.72 16.31
CA ALA A 393 -13.45 11.31 16.53
C ALA A 393 -13.98 10.80 17.89
N ALA A 394 -14.89 9.82 17.88
CA ALA A 394 -15.08 8.90 19.00
C ALA A 394 -15.75 7.59 18.54
N GLU A 395 -15.07 6.48 18.85
CA GLU A 395 -15.52 5.08 18.93
C GLU A 395 -16.15 4.43 17.67
N TYR A 396 -15.36 3.59 16.97
CA TYR A 396 -15.87 2.67 15.96
C TYR A 396 -15.39 1.22 16.24
N PRO A 397 -16.24 0.34 16.78
CA PRO A 397 -15.97 -1.10 16.79
C PRO A 397 -16.18 -1.65 15.39
N GLU A 398 -15.35 -2.60 14.95
CA GLU A 398 -15.40 -3.37 13.68
C GLU A 398 -16.67 -3.12 12.84
N LEU A 399 -16.66 -2.04 12.05
CA LEU A 399 -17.85 -1.67 11.30
C LEU A 399 -18.05 -2.68 10.17
N LYS A 400 -19.03 -3.56 10.34
CA LYS A 400 -19.78 -4.14 9.23
C LYS A 400 -20.70 -3.02 8.71
N HIS A 401 -20.57 -2.65 7.43
CA HIS A 401 -21.24 -1.47 6.88
C HIS A 401 -22.52 -1.89 6.14
N ASP A 402 -23.65 -1.25 6.48
CA ASP A 402 -24.90 -1.32 5.72
C ASP A 402 -24.91 -0.17 4.69
N LEU A 403 -25.11 -0.49 3.41
CA LEU A 403 -25.25 0.45 2.31
C LEU A 403 -26.74 0.59 1.98
N THR A 404 -27.33 1.75 2.30
CA THR A 404 -28.71 2.08 1.91
C THR A 404 -28.70 3.11 0.79
N ILE A 405 -29.33 2.78 -0.34
CA ILE A 405 -29.45 3.65 -1.51
C ILE A 405 -30.93 4.03 -1.68
N GLU A 406 -31.28 5.27 -1.35
CA GLU A 406 -32.64 5.83 -1.47
C GLU A 406 -32.70 6.93 -2.54
N ASN A 407 -33.72 6.90 -3.43
CA ASN A 407 -34.01 8.02 -4.32
C ASN A 407 -34.90 9.07 -3.65
N ASN A 408 -34.32 10.18 -3.20
CA ASN A 408 -35.10 11.35 -2.78
C ASN A 408 -35.23 12.42 -3.88
N ALA A 409 -34.81 12.12 -5.11
CA ALA A 409 -34.99 13.00 -6.25
C ALA A 409 -36.43 12.92 -6.79
N ALA A 410 -36.86 14.00 -7.45
CA ALA A 410 -38.18 14.06 -8.10
C ALA A 410 -38.28 13.23 -9.40
N SER A 411 -37.19 12.58 -9.82
CA SER A 411 -37.11 11.78 -11.04
C SER A 411 -36.28 10.51 -10.81
N ALA A 412 -36.49 9.49 -11.64
CA ALA A 412 -35.72 8.26 -11.62
C ALA A 412 -34.21 8.52 -11.77
N GLN A 413 -33.39 7.71 -11.11
CA GLN A 413 -31.92 7.81 -11.11
C GLN A 413 -31.33 6.44 -11.42
N THR A 414 -30.18 6.43 -12.12
CA THR A 414 -29.41 5.21 -12.41
C THR A 414 -28.09 5.23 -11.66
N LEU A 415 -27.84 4.21 -10.85
CA LEU A 415 -26.54 3.99 -10.22
C LEU A 415 -25.79 2.90 -10.99
N GLN A 416 -24.56 3.20 -11.40
CA GLN A 416 -23.64 2.22 -11.97
C GLN A 416 -22.49 2.01 -10.99
N VAL A 417 -22.31 0.79 -10.52
CA VAL A 417 -21.26 0.48 -9.54
C VAL A 417 -20.00 0.06 -10.28
N VAL A 418 -18.98 0.93 -10.29
CA VAL A 418 -17.67 0.62 -10.85
C VAL A 418 -16.73 0.16 -9.73
N ASN A 419 -16.40 -1.14 -9.75
CA ASN A 419 -15.30 -1.76 -9.01
C ASN A 419 -15.31 -1.64 -7.46
N PRO A 420 -16.22 -2.37 -6.76
CA PRO A 420 -16.24 -2.43 -5.31
C PRO A 420 -15.28 -3.53 -4.81
N LEU A 421 -14.04 -3.16 -4.49
CA LEU A 421 -13.07 -4.07 -3.87
C LEU A 421 -13.25 -4.21 -2.34
N GLU A 422 -14.37 -3.76 -1.77
CA GLU A 422 -14.64 -3.77 -0.33
C GLU A 422 -15.86 -4.63 0.05
N GLN A 423 -15.87 -5.17 1.28
CA GLN A 423 -16.97 -5.98 1.81
C GLN A 423 -18.15 -5.08 2.23
N VAL A 424 -19.32 -5.28 1.62
CA VAL A 424 -20.59 -4.66 2.02
C VAL A 424 -21.39 -5.69 2.81
N TYR A 425 -21.81 -5.39 4.04
CA TYR A 425 -22.55 -6.37 4.84
C TYR A 425 -24.00 -6.49 4.34
N ARG A 426 -24.75 -5.39 4.29
CA ARG A 426 -26.10 -5.36 3.70
C ARG A 426 -26.20 -4.26 2.67
N ALA A 427 -26.81 -4.54 1.52
CA ALA A 427 -27.20 -3.52 0.55
C ALA A 427 -28.72 -3.44 0.48
N THR A 428 -29.29 -2.27 0.74
CA THR A 428 -30.73 -2.00 0.62
C THR A 428 -30.96 -0.97 -0.48
N ILE A 429 -31.82 -1.32 -1.43
CA ILE A 429 -32.15 -0.46 -2.58
C ILE A 429 -33.63 -0.12 -2.51
N GLY A 430 -33.95 1.17 -2.42
CA GLY A 430 -35.32 1.69 -2.52
C GLY A 430 -35.97 2.15 -1.21
N THR A 431 -37.22 2.61 -1.37
CA THR A 431 -38.18 3.25 -0.44
C THR A 431 -38.29 4.79 -0.40
N GLY A 432 -37.67 5.50 -1.36
CA GLY A 432 -37.98 6.92 -1.65
C GLY A 432 -39.17 7.12 -2.62
N ASP A 433 -39.59 8.36 -2.88
CA ASP A 433 -40.78 8.69 -3.71
C ASP A 433 -40.62 8.35 -5.22
N SER A 434 -39.38 8.17 -5.69
CA SER A 434 -39.06 7.92 -7.11
C SER A 434 -38.28 6.61 -7.32
N PRO A 435 -38.31 5.99 -8.52
CA PRO A 435 -37.56 4.76 -8.80
C PRO A 435 -36.03 4.94 -8.70
N MET A 436 -35.33 3.95 -8.13
CA MET A 436 -33.86 3.78 -8.22
C MET A 436 -33.55 2.58 -9.11
N ASN A 437 -32.73 2.77 -10.15
CA ASN A 437 -32.22 1.67 -10.97
C ASN A 437 -30.74 1.43 -10.64
N LEU A 438 -30.41 0.27 -10.10
CA LEU A 438 -29.04 -0.24 -10.03
C LEU A 438 -28.80 -1.10 -11.27
N VAL A 439 -27.82 -0.71 -12.10
CA VAL A 439 -27.40 -1.51 -13.26
C VAL A 439 -26.05 -2.15 -12.95
N VAL A 440 -25.97 -3.47 -13.11
CA VAL A 440 -24.72 -4.24 -12.97
C VAL A 440 -24.33 -4.79 -14.33
N GLY A 441 -23.24 -4.26 -14.91
CA GLY A 441 -22.77 -4.56 -16.27
C GLY A 441 -22.58 -3.30 -17.12
N ASP A 442 -21.86 -3.45 -18.24
CA ASP A 442 -21.53 -2.37 -19.19
C ASP A 442 -22.20 -2.51 -20.57
N GLY A 443 -23.09 -3.51 -20.74
CA GLY A 443 -23.75 -3.81 -22.01
C GLY A 443 -22.82 -4.28 -23.15
N ALA A 444 -21.53 -4.53 -22.88
CA ALA A 444 -20.53 -4.93 -23.87
C ALA A 444 -19.98 -6.36 -23.65
N GLY A 445 -20.56 -7.11 -22.70
CA GLY A 445 -20.17 -8.49 -22.41
C GLY A 445 -18.89 -8.60 -21.57
N ALA A 446 -18.49 -7.55 -20.86
CA ALA A 446 -17.48 -7.67 -19.81
C ALA A 446 -18.12 -8.22 -18.52
N ALA A 447 -17.47 -9.20 -17.89
CA ALA A 447 -17.87 -9.75 -16.61
C ALA A 447 -17.60 -8.75 -15.47
N GLU A 448 -18.47 -7.77 -15.30
CA GLU A 448 -18.52 -6.96 -14.09
C GLU A 448 -19.20 -7.76 -12.98
N VAL A 449 -18.54 -7.87 -11.83
CA VAL A 449 -19.02 -8.65 -10.69
C VAL A 449 -19.18 -7.74 -9.48
N LEU A 450 -20.41 -7.61 -8.98
CA LEU A 450 -20.66 -7.06 -7.66
C LEU A 450 -20.27 -8.11 -6.62
N ASN A 451 -19.02 -8.07 -6.17
CA ASN A 451 -18.51 -9.02 -5.17
C ASN A 451 -18.80 -8.52 -3.75
N SER A 452 -18.98 -9.46 -2.82
CA SER A 452 -18.83 -9.23 -1.37
C SER A 452 -20.02 -8.54 -0.66
N VAL A 453 -21.25 -8.75 -1.13
CA VAL A 453 -22.48 -8.37 -0.39
C VAL A 453 -22.93 -9.57 0.46
N SER A 454 -23.32 -9.42 1.74
CA SER A 454 -23.87 -10.58 2.49
C SER A 454 -25.38 -10.74 2.29
N SER A 455 -26.10 -9.63 2.09
CA SER A 455 -27.53 -9.63 1.79
C SER A 455 -27.90 -8.45 0.89
N LEU A 456 -28.70 -8.71 -0.15
CA LEU A 456 -29.24 -7.71 -1.06
C LEU A 456 -30.77 -7.61 -0.87
N ASP A 457 -31.24 -6.48 -0.35
CA ASP A 457 -32.65 -6.20 -0.13
C ASP A 457 -33.17 -5.22 -1.20
N ILE A 458 -34.08 -5.68 -2.06
CA ILE A 458 -34.73 -4.91 -3.12
C ILE A 458 -36.14 -4.54 -2.67
N MET A 459 -36.29 -3.31 -2.19
CA MET A 459 -37.53 -2.81 -1.59
C MET A 459 -38.40 -2.07 -2.62
N THR A 460 -39.57 -1.59 -2.21
CA THR A 460 -40.46 -0.77 -3.07
C THR A 460 -39.71 0.38 -3.76
N ASN A 461 -40.00 0.59 -5.05
CA ASN A 461 -39.34 1.56 -5.95
C ASN A 461 -37.85 1.27 -6.23
N GLY A 462 -37.28 0.17 -5.71
CA GLY A 462 -35.96 -0.31 -6.09
C GLY A 462 -36.05 -1.23 -7.32
N THR A 463 -35.19 -0.99 -8.30
CA THR A 463 -34.97 -1.87 -9.45
C THR A 463 -33.50 -2.26 -9.49
N VAL A 464 -33.23 -3.57 -9.57
CA VAL A 464 -31.90 -4.12 -9.88
C VAL A 464 -31.98 -4.74 -11.26
N CYS A 465 -31.16 -4.25 -12.19
CA CYS A 465 -31.07 -4.74 -13.56
C CYS A 465 -29.68 -5.35 -13.80
N LEU A 466 -29.66 -6.62 -14.21
CA LEU A 466 -28.46 -7.32 -14.67
C LEU A 466 -28.34 -7.17 -16.20
N ASP A 467 -27.24 -6.60 -16.69
CA ASP A 467 -26.96 -6.48 -18.13
C ASP A 467 -25.69 -7.29 -18.48
N GLY A 468 -25.83 -8.62 -18.40
CA GLY A 468 -24.77 -9.60 -18.63
C GLY A 468 -23.77 -9.78 -17.48
N GLY A 469 -23.95 -9.05 -16.38
CA GLY A 469 -23.08 -9.08 -15.19
C GLY A 469 -23.39 -10.21 -14.19
N GLN A 470 -22.60 -10.25 -13.11
CA GLN A 470 -22.81 -11.18 -11.98
C GLN A 470 -22.94 -10.44 -10.64
N ILE A 471 -23.87 -10.86 -9.78
CA ILE A 471 -23.94 -10.44 -8.37
C ILE A 471 -23.51 -11.60 -7.49
N ALA A 472 -22.54 -11.41 -6.60
CA ALA A 472 -22.17 -12.40 -5.58
C ALA A 472 -22.67 -11.96 -4.20
N THR A 473 -23.64 -12.69 -3.64
CA THR A 473 -24.27 -12.39 -2.33
C THR A 473 -24.68 -13.65 -1.56
N ALA A 474 -24.90 -13.63 -0.25
CA ALA A 474 -25.44 -14.83 0.42
C ALA A 474 -26.96 -14.94 0.24
N THR A 475 -27.69 -13.83 0.42
CA THR A 475 -29.15 -13.74 0.25
C THR A 475 -29.57 -12.63 -0.70
N VAL A 476 -30.72 -12.79 -1.33
CA VAL A 476 -31.47 -11.71 -2.01
C VAL A 476 -32.89 -11.73 -1.50
N ASN A 477 -33.40 -10.59 -1.03
CA ASN A 477 -34.80 -10.43 -0.65
C ASN A 477 -35.45 -9.40 -1.58
N VAL A 478 -36.54 -9.79 -2.24
CA VAL A 478 -37.35 -8.88 -3.05
C VAL A 478 -38.65 -8.64 -2.30
N SER A 479 -38.82 -7.42 -1.78
CA SER A 479 -39.93 -6.99 -0.92
C SER A 479 -40.52 -5.66 -1.43
N GLY A 480 -41.10 -5.73 -2.62
CA GLY A 480 -41.88 -4.69 -3.29
C GLY A 480 -41.19 -4.05 -4.51
N GLY A 481 -39.94 -4.44 -4.80
CA GLY A 481 -39.15 -3.94 -5.92
C GLY A 481 -39.13 -4.88 -7.13
N LEU A 482 -38.24 -4.58 -8.08
CA LEU A 482 -38.03 -5.33 -9.32
C LEU A 482 -36.60 -5.85 -9.39
N LEU A 483 -36.45 -7.16 -9.56
CA LEU A 483 -35.20 -7.78 -9.99
C LEU A 483 -35.38 -8.20 -11.45
N GLU A 484 -34.60 -7.61 -12.36
CA GLU A 484 -34.70 -7.89 -13.79
C GLU A 484 -33.33 -8.12 -14.46
N GLY A 485 -33.36 -8.64 -15.67
CA GLY A 485 -32.24 -8.65 -16.60
C GLY A 485 -31.62 -10.01 -16.86
N VAL A 486 -30.50 -9.98 -17.58
CA VAL A 486 -29.77 -11.14 -18.09
C VAL A 486 -28.46 -11.28 -17.32
N GLY A 487 -28.18 -12.42 -16.69
CA GLY A 487 -26.95 -12.56 -15.90
C GLY A 487 -27.00 -13.64 -14.84
N LYS A 488 -26.06 -13.59 -13.89
CA LYS A 488 -25.93 -14.58 -12.81
C LYS A 488 -25.97 -13.93 -11.43
N ILE A 489 -26.79 -14.48 -10.52
CA ILE A 489 -26.68 -14.25 -9.08
C ILE A 489 -26.00 -15.48 -8.47
N ASP A 490 -24.74 -15.31 -8.09
CA ASP A 490 -23.91 -16.33 -7.49
C ASP A 490 -24.01 -16.27 -5.97
N LEU A 491 -24.73 -17.23 -5.37
CA LEU A 491 -24.89 -17.27 -3.92
C LEU A 491 -23.72 -17.95 -3.19
N THR A 492 -22.59 -18.21 -3.87
CA THR A 492 -21.44 -18.97 -3.32
C THR A 492 -20.30 -18.12 -2.73
N GLY A 493 -20.33 -16.79 -2.84
CA GLY A 493 -19.11 -15.95 -2.78
C GLY A 493 -18.98 -14.87 -1.70
N GLY A 494 -19.28 -15.15 -0.41
CA GLY A 494 -19.08 -14.19 0.69
C GLY A 494 -18.22 -14.64 1.90
N GLY A 495 -17.86 -15.92 2.00
CA GLY A 495 -17.09 -16.49 3.12
C GLY A 495 -17.91 -17.31 4.13
N GLU A 496 -17.41 -18.54 4.39
CA GLU A 496 -17.94 -19.68 5.19
C GLU A 496 -19.38 -20.19 4.86
N PRO A 497 -19.61 -21.52 4.85
CA PRO A 497 -20.85 -22.11 4.38
C PRO A 497 -21.96 -22.02 5.43
N THR A 498 -23.00 -21.23 5.18
CA THR A 498 -24.22 -21.17 5.99
C THR A 498 -25.46 -21.55 5.17
N PRO A 499 -26.57 -21.97 5.80
CA PRO A 499 -27.83 -22.37 5.14
C PRO A 499 -28.60 -21.22 4.45
N GLU A 500 -27.92 -20.12 4.12
CA GLU A 500 -28.54 -18.83 3.77
C GLU A 500 -28.53 -18.54 2.26
N ARG A 501 -28.26 -19.53 1.39
CA ARG A 501 -28.20 -19.38 -0.08
C ARG A 501 -29.58 -19.21 -0.72
N LEU A 502 -30.37 -18.25 -0.27
CA LEU A 502 -31.78 -18.10 -0.61
C LEU A 502 -32.05 -16.78 -1.33
N ILE A 503 -32.80 -16.87 -2.41
CA ILE A 503 -33.52 -15.75 -3.02
C ILE A 503 -34.97 -15.86 -2.54
N SER A 504 -35.41 -14.91 -1.72
CA SER A 504 -36.77 -14.82 -1.20
C SER A 504 -37.51 -13.68 -1.88
N VAL A 505 -38.61 -13.99 -2.55
CA VAL A 505 -39.49 -13.01 -3.20
C VAL A 505 -40.79 -12.95 -2.39
N GLU A 506 -40.83 -12.03 -1.43
CA GLU A 506 -41.96 -11.89 -0.51
C GLU A 506 -43.10 -11.09 -1.15
N SER A 507 -42.74 -9.99 -1.82
CA SER A 507 -43.60 -9.13 -2.62
C SER A 507 -42.76 -8.46 -3.69
N GLY A 508 -43.30 -8.19 -4.87
CA GLY A 508 -42.51 -7.63 -5.98
C GLY A 508 -42.30 -8.63 -7.12
N VAL A 509 -41.37 -8.32 -8.02
CA VAL A 509 -41.29 -8.94 -9.34
C VAL A 509 -39.89 -9.45 -9.62
N VAL A 510 -39.79 -10.70 -10.10
CA VAL A 510 -38.60 -11.24 -10.76
C VAL A 510 -38.92 -11.34 -12.25
N ASN A 511 -38.07 -10.74 -13.09
CA ASN A 511 -38.17 -10.79 -14.54
C ASN A 511 -36.83 -11.30 -15.14
N PRO A 512 -36.75 -12.54 -15.65
CA PRO A 512 -35.53 -13.05 -16.27
C PRO A 512 -35.12 -12.38 -17.60
N GLY A 513 -35.83 -11.34 -18.03
CA GLY A 513 -35.57 -10.50 -19.19
C GLY A 513 -35.30 -9.04 -18.85
N MET A 514 -35.04 -8.19 -19.86
CA MET A 514 -34.80 -6.76 -19.69
C MET A 514 -36.01 -5.94 -20.15
N SER A 515 -36.76 -5.36 -19.20
CA SER A 515 -37.88 -4.46 -19.50
C SER A 515 -37.45 -2.97 -19.59
N SER A 516 -36.34 -2.61 -18.94
CA SER A 516 -35.80 -1.25 -18.91
C SER A 516 -34.39 -1.17 -19.54
N GLY A 517 -34.27 -0.67 -20.79
CA GLY A 517 -32.95 -0.43 -21.38
C GLY A 517 -32.80 -0.53 -22.91
N GLY A 518 -33.81 -1.04 -23.64
CA GLY A 518 -33.75 -1.12 -25.11
C GLY A 518 -32.95 -2.31 -25.68
N GLY A 519 -32.64 -3.32 -24.85
CA GLY A 519 -32.23 -4.66 -25.29
C GLY A 519 -33.42 -5.52 -25.76
N SER A 520 -33.16 -6.77 -26.17
CA SER A 520 -34.24 -7.76 -26.38
C SER A 520 -34.99 -7.95 -25.06
N ALA A 521 -36.32 -7.96 -25.07
CA ALA A 521 -37.09 -8.13 -23.83
C ALA A 521 -36.79 -9.50 -23.19
N VAL A 522 -36.50 -10.51 -24.02
CA VAL A 522 -36.20 -11.87 -23.60
C VAL A 522 -34.76 -12.09 -23.12
N GLY A 523 -34.60 -12.78 -21.99
CA GLY A 523 -33.31 -13.04 -21.35
C GLY A 523 -33.24 -14.35 -20.55
N ALA A 524 -32.08 -14.60 -19.96
CA ALA A 524 -31.84 -15.71 -19.06
C ALA A 524 -31.19 -15.20 -17.77
N LEU A 525 -31.81 -15.52 -16.64
CA LEU A 525 -31.34 -15.19 -15.31
C LEU A 525 -30.99 -16.47 -14.56
N GLU A 526 -29.76 -16.56 -14.06
CA GLU A 526 -29.25 -17.73 -13.33
C GLU A 526 -29.08 -17.43 -11.84
N PHE A 527 -29.63 -18.29 -10.99
CA PHE A 527 -29.51 -18.28 -9.54
C PHE A 527 -28.72 -19.50 -9.07
N ASP A 528 -27.55 -19.27 -8.48
CA ASP A 528 -26.74 -20.34 -7.91
C ASP A 528 -27.13 -20.60 -6.44
N GLY A 529 -28.33 -21.15 -6.21
CA GLY A 529 -28.86 -21.45 -4.87
C GLY A 529 -30.35 -21.82 -4.86
N TYR A 530 -31.04 -21.50 -3.77
CA TYR A 530 -32.46 -21.77 -3.56
C TYR A 530 -33.34 -20.58 -3.94
N TYR A 531 -34.57 -20.84 -4.39
CA TYR A 531 -35.56 -19.83 -4.75
C TYR A 531 -36.87 -20.07 -4.01
N GLU A 532 -37.40 -19.05 -3.35
CA GLU A 532 -38.73 -19.09 -2.72
C GLU A 532 -39.56 -17.88 -3.15
N GLN A 533 -40.69 -18.14 -3.81
CA GLN A 533 -41.68 -17.14 -4.14
C GLN A 533 -42.88 -17.26 -3.20
N SER A 534 -43.32 -16.12 -2.65
CA SER A 534 -44.49 -16.04 -1.77
C SER A 534 -45.76 -15.62 -2.53
N ALA A 535 -46.93 -15.78 -1.92
CA ALA A 535 -48.24 -15.44 -2.51
C ALA A 535 -48.39 -13.96 -2.96
N GLY A 536 -47.58 -13.04 -2.40
CA GLY A 536 -47.58 -11.62 -2.77
C GLY A 536 -46.63 -11.25 -3.91
N ALA A 537 -45.92 -12.21 -4.47
CA ALA A 537 -44.87 -12.02 -5.47
C ALA A 537 -45.27 -12.48 -6.87
N MET A 538 -44.54 -11.99 -7.87
CA MET A 538 -44.77 -12.28 -9.28
C MET A 538 -43.48 -12.74 -9.97
N LEU A 539 -43.59 -13.80 -10.76
CA LEU A 539 -42.61 -14.14 -11.79
C LEU A 539 -43.15 -13.64 -13.13
N HIS A 540 -42.44 -12.72 -13.77
CA HIS A 540 -42.77 -12.19 -15.08
C HIS A 540 -41.96 -12.89 -16.16
N ILE A 541 -42.62 -13.32 -17.23
CA ILE A 541 -42.00 -14.02 -18.37
C ILE A 541 -42.48 -13.37 -19.67
N ASP A 542 -41.55 -12.77 -20.40
CA ASP A 542 -41.76 -12.35 -21.77
C ASP A 542 -41.51 -13.52 -22.73
N VAL A 543 -42.43 -13.71 -23.67
CA VAL A 543 -42.29 -14.68 -24.77
C VAL A 543 -42.38 -13.89 -26.07
N GLU A 544 -41.36 -13.99 -26.92
CA GLU A 544 -41.26 -13.20 -28.17
C GLU A 544 -41.14 -14.07 -29.43
N GLY A 545 -40.89 -15.37 -29.27
CA GLY A 545 -40.82 -16.33 -30.37
C GLY A 545 -41.30 -17.72 -29.97
N ASN A 546 -41.03 -18.69 -30.84
CA ASN A 546 -41.40 -20.08 -30.61
C ASN A 546 -40.40 -20.78 -29.67
N ALA A 547 -40.78 -21.89 -29.04
CA ALA A 547 -39.96 -22.59 -28.06
C ALA A 547 -38.62 -23.05 -28.65
N ALA A 548 -38.61 -23.45 -29.94
CA ALA A 548 -37.40 -23.86 -30.64
C ALA A 548 -36.39 -22.71 -30.86
N SER A 549 -36.86 -21.45 -30.89
CA SER A 549 -36.00 -20.28 -31.07
C SER A 549 -35.30 -19.83 -29.78
N GLY A 550 -35.80 -20.26 -28.61
CA GLY A 550 -35.31 -19.79 -27.32
C GLY A 550 -35.59 -18.31 -27.04
N ALA A 551 -36.45 -17.66 -27.84
CA ALA A 551 -36.79 -16.24 -27.67
C ALA A 551 -37.91 -16.07 -26.63
N PHE A 552 -37.60 -16.40 -25.38
CA PHE A 552 -38.45 -16.26 -24.21
C PHE A 552 -37.59 -16.20 -22.95
N ASP A 553 -38.15 -15.64 -21.89
CA ASP A 553 -37.46 -15.54 -20.60
C ASP A 553 -37.24 -16.89 -19.94
N LYS A 554 -36.04 -17.07 -19.40
CA LYS A 554 -35.66 -18.29 -18.69
C LYS A 554 -35.02 -18.02 -17.33
N LEU A 555 -35.61 -18.58 -16.29
CA LEU A 555 -35.05 -18.62 -14.95
C LEU A 555 -34.33 -19.96 -14.70
N THR A 556 -33.04 -19.93 -14.37
CA THR A 556 -32.28 -21.14 -14.03
C THR A 556 -31.89 -21.11 -12.56
N ILE A 557 -32.24 -22.14 -11.80
CA ILE A 557 -31.97 -22.26 -10.36
C ILE A 557 -31.16 -23.54 -10.15
N THR A 558 -30.01 -23.45 -9.48
CA THR A 558 -29.16 -24.65 -9.26
C THR A 558 -29.61 -25.50 -8.08
N GLY A 559 -30.37 -24.93 -7.13
CA GLY A 559 -30.96 -25.60 -5.97
C GLY A 559 -32.47 -25.84 -6.10
N GLU A 560 -33.18 -25.93 -4.98
CA GLU A 560 -34.64 -26.16 -4.95
C GLU A 560 -35.42 -24.85 -5.15
N ALA A 561 -36.59 -24.95 -5.78
CA ALA A 561 -37.50 -23.83 -5.99
C ALA A 561 -38.87 -24.08 -5.32
N THR A 562 -39.37 -23.11 -4.57
CA THR A 562 -40.75 -23.11 -4.05
C THR A 562 -41.56 -22.02 -4.75
N LEU A 563 -42.67 -22.40 -5.38
CA LEU A 563 -43.54 -21.52 -6.15
C LEU A 563 -44.83 -21.19 -5.38
N ALA A 564 -45.24 -19.93 -5.46
CA ALA A 564 -46.52 -19.39 -5.01
C ALA A 564 -46.78 -18.07 -5.77
N GLY A 565 -47.91 -17.41 -5.51
CA GLY A 565 -48.20 -16.10 -6.07
C GLY A 565 -48.51 -16.15 -7.56
N VAL A 566 -48.12 -15.12 -8.30
CA VAL A 566 -48.54 -14.94 -9.70
C VAL A 566 -47.42 -15.35 -10.66
N LEU A 567 -47.78 -16.07 -11.71
CA LEU A 567 -47.01 -16.15 -12.94
C LEU A 567 -47.67 -15.22 -13.97
N GLU A 568 -46.98 -14.16 -14.38
CA GLU A 568 -47.40 -13.31 -15.50
C GLU A 568 -46.64 -13.71 -16.77
N VAL A 569 -47.39 -14.05 -17.82
CA VAL A 569 -46.84 -14.39 -19.13
C VAL A 569 -47.27 -13.32 -20.13
N ASN A 570 -46.29 -12.60 -20.66
CA ASN A 570 -46.51 -11.54 -21.63
C ASN A 570 -46.27 -12.02 -23.06
N LEU A 571 -47.31 -11.89 -23.88
CA LEU A 571 -47.34 -12.32 -25.28
C LEU A 571 -47.43 -11.13 -26.26
N ALA A 572 -47.23 -9.89 -25.81
CA ALA A 572 -47.52 -8.67 -26.59
C ALA A 572 -46.71 -8.53 -27.90
N SER A 573 -45.50 -9.10 -27.95
CA SER A 573 -44.58 -9.00 -29.08
C SER A 573 -44.60 -10.23 -30.01
N MET A 574 -45.54 -11.16 -29.81
CA MET A 574 -45.44 -12.50 -30.38
C MET A 574 -45.96 -12.65 -31.82
N PRO A 575 -45.22 -13.36 -32.69
CA PRO A 575 -45.80 -13.99 -33.88
C PRO A 575 -46.61 -15.24 -33.49
N ALA A 576 -47.58 -15.62 -34.33
CA ALA A 576 -48.51 -16.74 -34.07
C ALA A 576 -47.80 -18.03 -33.63
N ILE A 577 -48.07 -18.47 -32.40
CA ILE A 577 -47.54 -19.70 -31.77
C ILE A 577 -48.39 -20.89 -32.21
N THR A 578 -47.76 -22.07 -32.30
CA THR A 578 -48.52 -23.31 -32.57
C THR A 578 -49.18 -23.78 -31.27
N PRO A 579 -50.51 -24.03 -31.24
CA PRO A 579 -51.15 -24.58 -30.05
C PRO A 579 -50.48 -25.89 -29.60
N GLY A 580 -50.27 -26.06 -28.28
CA GLY A 580 -49.58 -27.21 -27.69
C GLY A 580 -48.06 -27.09 -27.66
N GLU A 581 -47.51 -25.91 -27.94
CA GLU A 581 -46.09 -25.63 -27.82
C GLU A 581 -45.68 -25.47 -26.35
N VAL A 582 -44.54 -26.05 -25.99
CA VAL A 582 -44.06 -26.15 -24.60
C VAL A 582 -42.79 -25.33 -24.43
N PHE A 583 -42.80 -24.43 -23.45
CA PHE A 583 -41.72 -23.50 -23.12
C PHE A 583 -41.15 -23.83 -21.74
N THR A 584 -39.86 -24.19 -21.65
CA THR A 584 -39.21 -24.42 -20.35
C THR A 584 -38.71 -23.09 -19.76
N ILE A 585 -39.58 -22.42 -19.01
CA ILE A 585 -39.31 -21.07 -18.48
C ILE A 585 -38.53 -21.07 -17.16
N ALA A 586 -38.55 -22.19 -16.44
CA ALA A 586 -37.82 -22.34 -15.19
C ALA A 586 -37.20 -23.75 -15.11
N THR A 587 -35.97 -23.83 -14.61
CA THR A 587 -35.30 -25.11 -14.31
C THR A 587 -34.74 -25.05 -12.90
N ALA A 588 -34.98 -26.08 -12.09
CA ALA A 588 -34.48 -26.20 -10.72
C ALA A 588 -33.98 -27.62 -10.44
N GLN A 589 -33.30 -27.83 -9.31
CA GLN A 589 -33.00 -29.18 -8.84
C GLN A 589 -34.28 -29.92 -8.46
N SER A 590 -35.22 -29.26 -7.79
CA SER A 590 -36.56 -29.76 -7.50
C SER A 590 -37.50 -28.57 -7.36
N VAL A 591 -38.80 -28.79 -7.59
CA VAL A 591 -39.83 -27.74 -7.50
C VAL A 591 -40.92 -28.17 -6.53
N THR A 592 -41.35 -27.26 -5.66
CA THR A 592 -42.49 -27.46 -4.77
C THR A 592 -43.44 -26.28 -4.85
N GLY A 593 -44.71 -26.48 -4.49
CA GLY A 593 -45.75 -25.45 -4.62
C GLY A 593 -46.24 -25.25 -6.05
N GLU A 594 -47.18 -24.32 -6.23
CA GLU A 594 -47.82 -23.96 -7.50
C GLU A 594 -48.02 -22.45 -7.51
N PHE A 595 -48.04 -21.82 -8.68
CA PHE A 595 -48.55 -20.45 -8.78
C PHE A 595 -50.03 -20.41 -8.36
N ASP A 596 -50.37 -19.47 -7.48
CA ASP A 596 -51.73 -19.21 -7.02
C ASP A 596 -52.62 -18.66 -8.15
N ASP A 597 -52.01 -17.96 -9.12
CA ASP A 597 -52.69 -17.39 -10.29
C ASP A 597 -51.74 -17.34 -11.51
N ILE A 598 -52.32 -17.49 -12.71
CA ILE A 598 -51.60 -17.40 -13.98
C ILE A 598 -52.27 -16.31 -14.82
N GLN A 599 -51.52 -15.25 -15.08
CA GLN A 599 -51.99 -14.09 -15.82
C GLN A 599 -51.36 -14.07 -17.21
N VAL A 600 -52.20 -13.94 -18.23
CA VAL A 600 -51.75 -13.78 -19.62
C VAL A 600 -52.02 -12.36 -20.05
N VAL A 601 -50.95 -11.65 -20.43
CA VAL A 601 -51.03 -10.26 -20.87
C VAL A 601 -50.58 -10.13 -22.32
N GLY A 602 -51.08 -9.11 -23.03
CA GLY A 602 -50.75 -8.89 -24.44
C GLY A 602 -51.53 -9.74 -25.46
N SER A 603 -52.32 -10.73 -25.03
CA SER A 603 -53.25 -11.47 -25.89
C SER A 603 -54.44 -12.04 -25.09
N SER A 604 -55.63 -12.04 -25.69
CA SER A 604 -56.83 -12.71 -25.15
C SER A 604 -57.08 -14.09 -25.76
N ASP A 605 -56.28 -14.49 -26.75
CA ASP A 605 -56.56 -15.66 -27.59
C ASP A 605 -55.88 -16.94 -27.09
N TYR A 606 -55.08 -16.85 -26.03
CA TYR A 606 -54.28 -17.95 -25.50
C TYR A 606 -54.60 -18.20 -24.03
N TYR A 607 -54.58 -19.48 -23.67
CA TYR A 607 -54.57 -19.93 -22.28
C TYR A 607 -53.22 -20.56 -21.98
N VAL A 608 -52.64 -20.19 -20.85
CA VAL A 608 -51.41 -20.77 -20.34
C VAL A 608 -51.78 -21.83 -19.30
N SER A 609 -51.15 -22.98 -19.41
CA SER A 609 -51.11 -23.98 -18.33
C SER A 609 -49.66 -24.25 -17.95
N VAL A 610 -49.41 -24.46 -16.66
CA VAL A 610 -48.10 -24.86 -16.17
C VAL A 610 -48.13 -26.35 -15.91
N ASP A 611 -47.14 -27.07 -16.42
CA ASP A 611 -46.90 -28.46 -16.10
C ASP A 611 -45.80 -28.53 -15.03
N TYR A 612 -46.18 -28.99 -13.84
CA TYR A 612 -45.29 -29.14 -12.69
C TYR A 612 -44.65 -30.54 -12.60
N GLY A 613 -44.80 -31.41 -13.62
CA GLY A 613 -44.17 -32.73 -13.69
C GLY A 613 -45.05 -33.91 -13.23
N GLU A 614 -44.69 -35.13 -13.66
CA GLU A 614 -45.41 -36.36 -13.29
C GLU A 614 -45.04 -36.83 -11.87
N GLY A 615 -46.01 -36.71 -10.95
CA GLY A 615 -45.83 -37.07 -9.53
C GLY A 615 -46.24 -35.95 -8.57
N PHE A 616 -46.54 -34.78 -9.09
CA PHE A 616 -47.05 -33.64 -8.35
C PHE A 616 -48.45 -33.93 -7.77
N THR A 617 -48.64 -33.69 -6.46
CA THR A 617 -49.96 -33.71 -5.81
C THR A 617 -50.22 -32.35 -5.18
N PRO A 618 -51.30 -31.64 -5.55
CA PRO A 618 -51.66 -30.36 -4.94
C PRO A 618 -51.73 -30.49 -3.41
N GLY A 619 -50.89 -29.73 -2.70
CA GLY A 619 -50.81 -29.77 -1.23
C GLY A 619 -50.10 -30.99 -0.61
N GLY A 620 -49.38 -31.80 -1.38
CA GLY A 620 -48.61 -32.95 -0.90
C GLY A 620 -47.16 -32.62 -0.52
N SER A 621 -46.70 -33.09 0.64
CA SER A 621 -45.35 -32.86 1.18
C SER A 621 -44.27 -33.83 0.66
N ALA A 622 -44.42 -34.39 -0.55
CA ALA A 622 -43.46 -35.34 -1.10
C ALA A 622 -42.55 -34.60 -2.12
N PRO A 623 -41.22 -34.65 -1.96
CA PRO A 623 -40.32 -33.96 -2.87
C PRO A 623 -40.29 -34.68 -4.24
N PRO A 624 -40.31 -33.93 -5.36
CA PRO A 624 -40.02 -34.49 -6.68
C PRO A 624 -38.56 -34.93 -6.85
N GLU A 625 -38.27 -35.73 -7.89
CA GLU A 625 -36.91 -36.23 -8.17
C GLU A 625 -35.97 -35.16 -8.76
N PRO A 626 -34.64 -35.27 -8.56
CA PRO A 626 -33.68 -34.23 -8.97
C PRO A 626 -33.59 -34.01 -10.49
N GLY A 627 -33.76 -32.76 -10.93
CA GLY A 627 -33.56 -32.31 -12.33
C GLY A 627 -34.85 -32.02 -13.11
N GLU A 628 -35.95 -31.72 -12.41
CA GLU A 628 -37.25 -31.44 -13.04
C GLU A 628 -37.27 -30.06 -13.73
N GLU A 629 -37.68 -30.05 -14.99
CA GLU A 629 -38.00 -28.83 -15.72
C GLU A 629 -39.42 -28.40 -15.34
N VAL A 630 -39.71 -27.08 -15.30
CA VAL A 630 -41.09 -26.57 -15.22
C VAL A 630 -41.51 -26.09 -16.60
N PRO A 631 -42.05 -26.99 -17.45
CA PRO A 631 -42.60 -26.60 -18.74
C PRO A 631 -43.90 -25.80 -18.56
N ILE A 632 -43.99 -24.68 -19.26
CA ILE A 632 -45.27 -24.05 -19.59
C ILE A 632 -45.79 -24.67 -20.87
N ASN A 633 -47.03 -25.15 -20.85
CA ASN A 633 -47.73 -25.60 -22.05
C ASN A 633 -48.75 -24.54 -22.46
N LEU A 634 -48.60 -24.02 -23.68
CA LEU A 634 -49.50 -23.02 -24.23
C LEU A 634 -50.57 -23.66 -25.11
N ALA A 635 -51.82 -23.67 -24.65
CA ALA A 635 -52.96 -24.19 -25.39
C ALA A 635 -53.83 -23.04 -25.92
N ALA A 636 -54.10 -23.04 -27.23
CA ALA A 636 -55.06 -22.10 -27.80
C ALA A 636 -56.48 -22.65 -27.62
N ALA A 637 -57.36 -21.91 -26.95
CA ALA A 637 -58.79 -22.17 -26.96
C ALA A 637 -59.48 -21.13 -27.85
N LEU A 638 -60.03 -21.54 -28.99
CA LEU A 638 -61.03 -20.72 -29.68
C LEU A 638 -62.32 -20.74 -28.84
N MET A 639 -62.57 -19.73 -28.02
CA MET A 639 -63.87 -19.55 -27.37
C MET A 639 -64.78 -18.69 -28.25
N GLY A 640 -65.64 -19.35 -29.02
CA GLY A 640 -66.85 -18.75 -29.56
C GLY A 640 -67.91 -18.63 -28.47
N SER A 641 -68.57 -17.47 -28.41
CA SER A 641 -69.61 -17.10 -27.43
C SER A 641 -70.65 -18.23 -27.19
N GLY A 642 -70.63 -18.80 -25.99
CA GLY A 642 -71.63 -19.75 -25.52
C GLY A 642 -71.65 -19.77 -23.99
N ASP A 643 -72.75 -19.26 -23.45
CA ASP A 643 -73.19 -19.24 -22.06
C ASP A 643 -72.83 -20.55 -21.30
N PHE A 644 -72.07 -20.46 -20.21
CA PHE A 644 -71.96 -21.55 -19.24
C PHE A 644 -72.25 -21.05 -17.83
N ASP A 645 -73.20 -21.78 -17.26
CA ASP A 645 -73.83 -21.71 -15.94
C ASP A 645 -72.81 -21.83 -14.80
N ASP A 646 -73.11 -21.19 -13.67
CA ASP A 646 -72.27 -20.96 -12.48
C ASP A 646 -71.99 -22.24 -11.63
N ASP A 647 -71.83 -23.41 -12.25
CA ASP A 647 -71.65 -24.67 -11.52
C ASP A 647 -70.61 -25.58 -12.22
N VAL A 648 -69.32 -25.26 -12.05
CA VAL A 648 -68.22 -26.19 -12.35
C VAL A 648 -67.41 -26.41 -11.07
N ASP A 649 -67.60 -27.60 -10.52
CA ASP A 649 -66.89 -28.14 -9.36
C ASP A 649 -65.41 -28.40 -9.73
N ALA A 650 -64.51 -28.29 -8.75
CA ALA A 650 -63.06 -28.26 -8.94
C ALA A 650 -62.41 -29.56 -9.49
N ASP A 651 -63.20 -30.56 -9.90
CA ASP A 651 -62.74 -31.87 -10.37
C ASP A 651 -62.76 -32.04 -11.91
N ASP A 652 -63.23 -31.07 -12.69
CA ASP A 652 -63.41 -31.20 -14.16
C ASP A 652 -62.24 -30.68 -15.03
N ALA A 653 -61.09 -30.31 -14.46
CA ALA A 653 -59.90 -29.89 -15.22
C ALA A 653 -59.16 -31.03 -15.97
N ARG A 654 -59.70 -32.26 -15.98
CA ARG A 654 -59.07 -33.45 -16.60
C ARG A 654 -59.68 -33.86 -17.93
N VAL A 655 -60.02 -32.93 -18.82
CA VAL A 655 -60.31 -33.28 -20.21
C VAL A 655 -59.90 -32.13 -21.14
N PHE A 656 -58.65 -32.08 -21.60
CA PHE A 656 -58.31 -31.62 -22.96
C PHE A 656 -56.88 -32.04 -23.31
N ALA A 657 -56.71 -33.33 -23.62
CA ALA A 657 -55.55 -33.83 -24.35
C ALA A 657 -56.05 -34.69 -25.51
N ALA A 658 -56.32 -34.05 -26.65
CA ALA A 658 -56.32 -34.66 -27.98
C ALA A 658 -56.49 -33.55 -29.05
N VAL A 659 -55.39 -33.17 -29.70
CA VAL A 659 -55.06 -33.46 -31.12
C VAL A 659 -53.60 -33.10 -31.34
#